data_AF-A0A6P6WUK5-F1
#
_entry.id   AF-A0A6P6WUK5-F1
#
_cell.length_a   1.000
_cell.length_b   1.000
_cell.length_c   1.000
_cell.angle_alpha   90.00
_cell.angle_beta   90.00
_cell.angle_gamma   90.00
#
_symmetry.space_group_name_H-M   'P 1'
#
loop_
_entity.id
_entity.type
_entity.pdbx_description
1 polymer ?
#
loop_
_entity_poly.entity_id
_entity_poly.type
_entity_poly.pdbx_seq_one_letter_code
_entity_poly.pdbx_strand_id
1 'polypeptide(L)'
;MGDLENSGKNNPPQNLKLPIPGKRNILITSALPYVNNVPHLGNIIGCVLSADVFARYCRLRGYNVLYICGTDEYGTATENKALEEGVTPQEICDKYHAIHKSIYEWFDISFDKFGRTSSPEQTKVCQAIFKKLLENNWLSENTMQQLYCDTCQRFLADRFVEGSCPHCNYDSARGDQCENCGKLLNPTELLDPKCKVCKSAPHIRDTDHLFLELPLLKDKLEAYINEMSVAGGWSQNAIQATNAWLREGLKPRCITRDLKWGVPVPHEKYKDKVFYVWFDAPIGYVSITACYTTEWEKWWKNPEEVELFQFMGKDNVPFHTVMFPSTLLGTGENWTLMKTISVTEYLNYESGKFSKSKGIGVFGNDAKDTNIPIEVWRYYLLTNRPEVSDALFTWDDLRAKLNNELLKNLGNFINRVLNFIAKAPGLGYGSILPDAQDAESHPSTKALGDKVGELVEQYVEAMEKVKLKQGLKIAMAISTEGNGYLQENEFWRLYKDDQPTCSIVMRTSAGLVYLIASLLEPFMPSFSIEVLKQLNLPFEQISLCDEKGDIERAKRPWEILSAGHRIGNPKPLFKELKEDEAEMYRGKFSGSQADRADRKLKEEAEAKISEQLNKAKLSDGNAKKGKPTKSAQGASKTASLAEAEISVSRLDIRVGLIKKAEKHSSADSLYVEEIDVGEPQPRKVVSGLVKYIPLEKMQNRKVCVLCNLKPANMRGVKSEAMVLCASNSEDTKVELVEPPEGAVIGERVKFPGFEGSPDDQLNPKKKVWETVQPDLRTDEELVACFKGIPFTTSAGVCKVSSLNEAKIR
;
A
#
# COMPACT_ATOMS: atom_id res chain seq x y z
N MET A 1 19.80 -39.83 -32.28
CA MET A 1 21.24 -39.53 -32.19
C MET A 1 21.39 -38.08 -31.76
N GLY A 2 21.91 -37.87 -30.55
CA GLY A 2 22.48 -36.62 -29.98
C GLY A 2 21.63 -35.36 -30.08
N ASP A 3 20.85 -35.03 -29.05
CA ASP A 3 21.26 -34.26 -27.84
C ASP A 3 21.41 -32.76 -28.10
N LEU A 4 20.58 -31.98 -27.42
CA LEU A 4 21.01 -30.89 -26.54
C LEU A 4 19.84 -30.48 -25.64
N GLU A 5 19.80 -31.16 -24.50
CA GLU A 5 19.10 -30.79 -23.28
C GLU A 5 19.61 -29.44 -22.76
N ASN A 6 18.71 -28.49 -22.46
CA ASN A 6 18.89 -27.57 -21.34
C ASN A 6 17.60 -26.81 -20.99
N SER A 7 16.66 -27.44 -20.28
CA SER A 7 15.61 -26.72 -19.53
C SER A 7 15.07 -27.60 -18.41
N GLY A 8 15.88 -27.82 -17.38
CA GLY A 8 15.51 -28.62 -16.22
C GLY A 8 16.20 -28.11 -14.96
N LYS A 9 15.83 -26.91 -14.49
CA LYS A 9 16.08 -26.56 -13.08
C LYS A 9 14.98 -27.24 -12.26
N ASN A 10 15.31 -28.45 -11.82
CA ASN A 10 14.55 -29.20 -10.82
C ASN A 10 14.34 -28.34 -9.57
N ASN A 11 13.08 -27.97 -9.30
CA ASN A 11 12.68 -27.66 -7.93
C ASN A 11 12.84 -28.95 -7.10
N PRO A 12 13.39 -28.88 -5.88
CA PRO A 12 13.39 -30.04 -4.99
C PRO A 12 11.95 -30.55 -4.78
N PRO A 13 11.74 -31.85 -4.54
CA PRO A 13 10.40 -32.38 -4.28
C PRO A 13 9.76 -31.59 -3.14
N GLN A 14 8.63 -30.93 -3.41
CA GLN A 14 7.86 -30.26 -2.35
C GLN A 14 7.46 -31.35 -1.35
N ASN A 15 8.03 -31.32 -0.14
CA ASN A 15 7.50 -32.07 0.98
C ASN A 15 6.05 -31.61 1.17
N LEU A 16 5.11 -32.47 0.78
CA LEU A 16 3.68 -32.19 0.89
C LEU A 16 3.31 -32.00 2.36
N LYS A 17 2.75 -30.84 2.68
CA LYS A 17 2.32 -30.49 4.04
C LYS A 17 0.88 -30.94 4.24
N LEU A 18 0.68 -31.88 5.15
CA LEU A 18 -0.63 -32.33 5.62
C LEU A 18 -0.81 -31.97 7.09
N PRO A 19 -2.04 -31.86 7.60
CA PRO A 19 -2.30 -31.65 9.02
C PRO A 19 -1.67 -32.75 9.87
N ILE A 20 -1.07 -32.36 10.99
CA ILE A 20 -0.42 -33.23 11.95
C ILE A 20 -1.30 -33.26 13.21
N PRO A 21 -1.85 -34.44 13.59
CA PRO A 21 -2.68 -34.56 14.77
C PRO A 21 -1.98 -34.05 16.04
N GLY A 22 -2.70 -33.30 16.86
CA GLY A 22 -2.18 -32.74 18.12
C GLY A 22 -1.20 -31.57 17.95
N LYS A 23 -0.91 -31.15 16.72
CA LYS A 23 -0.25 -29.87 16.42
C LYS A 23 -1.26 -28.87 15.92
N ARG A 24 -0.96 -27.58 16.11
CA ARG A 24 -1.78 -26.52 15.53
C ARG A 24 -1.57 -26.47 14.01
N ASN A 25 -2.62 -26.80 13.25
CA ASN A 25 -2.62 -26.77 11.79
C ASN A 25 -3.35 -25.52 11.29
N ILE A 26 -2.64 -24.67 10.55
CA ILE A 26 -3.15 -23.37 10.09
C ILE A 26 -3.22 -23.37 8.56
N LEU A 27 -4.43 -23.28 8.05
CA LEU A 27 -4.69 -23.06 6.63
C LEU A 27 -4.85 -21.56 6.40
N ILE A 28 -4.01 -21.00 5.54
CA ILE A 28 -4.02 -19.56 5.24
C ILE A 28 -4.40 -19.38 3.79
N THR A 29 -5.37 -18.49 3.55
CA THR A 29 -5.73 -18.07 2.19
C THR A 29 -5.63 -16.55 2.06
N SER A 30 -5.10 -16.10 0.93
CA SER A 30 -5.23 -14.71 0.48
C SER A 30 -6.27 -14.65 -0.62
N ALA A 31 -7.09 -13.59 -0.63
CA ALA A 31 -8.04 -13.33 -1.71
C ALA A 31 -7.38 -13.53 -3.08
N LEU A 32 -8.06 -14.27 -3.96
CA LEU A 32 -7.57 -14.56 -5.30
C LEU A 32 -7.57 -13.27 -6.12
N PRO A 33 -6.41 -12.72 -6.53
CA PRO A 33 -6.37 -11.59 -7.44
C PRO A 33 -7.01 -11.94 -8.78
N TYR A 34 -7.84 -11.01 -9.28
CA TYR A 34 -8.41 -11.14 -10.61
C TYR A 34 -7.33 -11.02 -11.69
N VAL A 35 -7.24 -12.02 -12.56
CA VAL A 35 -6.08 -12.24 -13.43
C VAL A 35 -5.87 -11.13 -14.45
N ASN A 36 -6.93 -10.49 -14.95
CA ASN A 36 -6.81 -9.57 -16.08
C ASN A 36 -6.21 -8.18 -15.72
N ASN A 37 -5.73 -7.99 -14.49
CA ASN A 37 -5.17 -6.74 -13.99
C ASN A 37 -3.86 -6.94 -13.24
N VAL A 38 -2.82 -6.21 -13.67
CA VAL A 38 -1.59 -6.11 -12.87
C VAL A 38 -1.92 -5.56 -11.48
N PRO A 39 -1.51 -6.23 -10.38
CA PRO A 39 -1.84 -5.81 -9.03
C PRO A 39 -1.04 -4.55 -8.67
N HIS A 40 -1.68 -3.59 -8.01
CA HIS A 40 -1.02 -2.43 -7.42
C HIS A 40 -0.69 -2.65 -5.95
N LEU A 41 0.07 -1.71 -5.34
CA LEU A 41 0.51 -1.84 -3.94
C LEU A 41 -0.66 -2.05 -2.97
N GLY A 42 -1.80 -1.38 -3.21
CA GLY A 42 -3.04 -1.61 -2.46
C GLY A 42 -3.56 -3.06 -2.49
N ASN A 43 -3.52 -3.73 -3.65
CA ASN A 43 -3.90 -5.15 -3.72
C ASN A 43 -2.91 -6.03 -2.94
N ILE A 44 -1.62 -5.70 -3.03
CA ILE A 44 -0.54 -6.44 -2.38
C ILE A 44 -0.66 -6.36 -0.86
N ILE A 45 -0.72 -5.14 -0.29
CA ILE A 45 -0.82 -4.96 1.17
C ILE A 45 -2.14 -5.50 1.71
N GLY A 46 -3.25 -5.35 0.98
CA GLY A 46 -4.55 -5.74 1.49
C GLY A 46 -4.78 -7.25 1.58
N CYS A 47 -4.02 -8.03 0.81
CA CYS A 47 -4.20 -9.48 0.70
C CYS A 47 -2.87 -10.22 0.89
N VAL A 48 -2.10 -10.42 -0.18
CA VAL A 48 -0.99 -11.38 -0.23
C VAL A 48 0.17 -11.07 0.71
N LEU A 49 0.51 -9.79 0.91
CA LEU A 49 1.59 -9.39 1.82
C LEU A 49 1.18 -9.52 3.28
N SER A 50 -0.08 -9.20 3.61
CA SER A 50 -0.62 -9.41 4.96
C SER A 50 -0.65 -10.89 5.33
N ALA A 51 -1.13 -11.74 4.41
CA ALA A 51 -1.16 -13.18 4.60
C ALA A 51 0.25 -13.80 4.71
N ASP A 52 1.20 -13.31 3.90
CA ASP A 52 2.59 -13.77 3.94
C ASP A 52 3.26 -13.53 5.30
N VAL A 53 3.08 -12.34 5.86
CA VAL A 53 3.60 -11.98 7.18
C VAL A 53 3.06 -12.94 8.24
N PHE A 54 1.75 -13.21 8.22
CA PHE A 54 1.18 -14.15 9.18
C PHE A 54 1.66 -15.59 8.94
N ALA A 55 1.75 -16.03 7.69
CA ALA A 55 2.24 -17.36 7.34
C ALA A 55 3.69 -17.59 7.79
N ARG A 56 4.57 -16.60 7.59
CA ARG A 56 5.96 -16.63 8.07
C ARG A 56 6.02 -16.67 9.59
N TYR A 57 5.28 -15.80 10.26
CA TYR A 57 5.15 -15.82 11.72
C TYR A 57 4.72 -17.19 12.25
N CYS A 58 3.66 -17.79 11.69
CA CYS A 58 3.20 -19.11 12.11
C CYS A 58 4.27 -20.20 11.90
N ARG A 59 5.05 -20.14 10.82
CA ARG A 59 6.19 -21.05 10.59
C ARG A 59 7.29 -20.85 11.63
N LEU A 60 7.59 -19.61 12.01
CA LEU A 60 8.57 -19.31 13.08
C LEU A 60 8.14 -19.84 14.44
N ARG A 61 6.84 -19.82 14.73
CA ARG A 61 6.27 -20.44 15.94
C ARG A 61 6.32 -21.97 15.93
N GLY A 62 6.64 -22.59 14.79
CA GLY A 62 6.68 -24.04 14.62
C GLY A 62 5.32 -24.66 14.28
N TYR A 63 4.32 -23.85 13.92
CA TYR A 63 3.01 -24.35 13.52
C TYR A 63 3.07 -25.04 12.16
N ASN A 64 2.14 -25.96 11.92
CA ASN A 64 2.00 -26.59 10.62
C ASN A 64 1.15 -25.69 9.71
N VAL A 65 1.78 -25.07 8.71
CA VAL A 65 1.16 -24.00 7.91
C VAL A 65 1.08 -24.40 6.45
N LEU A 66 -0.11 -24.24 5.87
CA LEU A 66 -0.31 -24.27 4.42
C LEU A 66 -0.87 -22.91 3.94
N TYR A 67 -0.07 -22.17 3.17
CA TYR A 67 -0.46 -20.89 2.61
C TYR A 67 -0.78 -21.00 1.11
N ILE A 68 -2.06 -20.83 0.77
CA ILE A 68 -2.63 -21.01 -0.57
C ILE A 68 -3.13 -19.69 -1.14
N CYS A 69 -2.84 -19.44 -2.41
CA CYS A 69 -3.48 -18.40 -3.21
C CYS A 69 -3.42 -18.79 -4.69
N GLY A 70 -3.91 -17.93 -5.57
CA GLY A 70 -3.89 -18.15 -7.01
C GLY A 70 -4.61 -17.03 -7.74
N THR A 71 -4.68 -17.13 -9.05
CA THR A 71 -5.43 -16.18 -9.88
C THR A 71 -6.88 -16.61 -10.04
N ASP A 72 -7.79 -15.65 -9.92
CA ASP A 72 -9.19 -15.80 -10.33
C ASP A 72 -9.32 -15.41 -11.81
N GLU A 73 -9.72 -16.38 -12.63
CA GLU A 73 -9.54 -16.34 -14.08
C GLU A 73 -10.83 -16.30 -14.89
N TYR A 74 -11.97 -16.64 -14.27
CA TYR A 74 -13.24 -16.75 -14.99
C TYR A 74 -14.04 -15.44 -15.05
N GLY A 75 -15.13 -15.46 -15.81
CA GLY A 75 -16.10 -14.37 -15.84
C GLY A 75 -15.90 -13.37 -16.99
N THR A 76 -16.87 -12.47 -17.12
CA THR A 76 -17.03 -11.60 -18.28
C THR A 76 -15.85 -10.66 -18.50
N ALA A 77 -15.20 -10.17 -17.44
CA ALA A 77 -14.10 -9.22 -17.60
C ALA A 77 -12.85 -9.85 -18.22
N THR A 78 -12.65 -11.17 -18.09
CA THR A 78 -11.61 -11.92 -18.80
C THR A 78 -11.96 -12.03 -20.28
N GLU A 79 -13.18 -12.44 -20.63
CA GLU A 79 -13.62 -12.52 -22.04
C GLU A 79 -13.49 -11.15 -22.74
N ASN A 80 -13.84 -10.07 -22.04
CA ASN A 80 -13.73 -8.71 -22.57
C ASN A 80 -12.28 -8.33 -22.84
N LYS A 81 -11.41 -8.57 -21.87
CA LYS A 81 -10.00 -8.23 -22.00
C LYS A 81 -9.31 -9.09 -23.07
N ALA A 82 -9.69 -10.35 -23.19
CA ALA A 82 -9.25 -11.24 -24.26
C ALA A 82 -9.66 -10.70 -25.64
N LEU A 83 -10.92 -10.29 -25.79
CA LEU A 83 -11.43 -9.66 -27.02
C LEU A 83 -10.71 -8.35 -27.36
N GLU A 84 -10.47 -7.48 -26.36
CA GLU A 84 -9.71 -6.23 -26.54
C GLU A 84 -8.26 -6.47 -27.00
N GLU A 85 -7.61 -7.52 -26.49
CA GLU A 85 -6.24 -7.88 -26.84
C GLU A 85 -6.15 -8.82 -28.07
N GLY A 86 -7.28 -9.23 -28.65
CA GLY A 86 -7.33 -10.12 -29.82
C GLY A 86 -6.83 -11.55 -29.54
N VAL A 87 -7.00 -12.04 -28.32
CA VAL A 87 -6.53 -13.37 -27.85
C VAL A 87 -7.69 -14.17 -27.24
N THR A 88 -7.46 -15.45 -26.97
CA THR A 88 -8.43 -16.28 -26.23
C THR A 88 -8.41 -15.99 -24.71
N PRO A 89 -9.50 -16.27 -23.98
CA PRO A 89 -9.52 -16.17 -22.52
C PRO A 89 -8.39 -16.97 -21.82
N GLN A 90 -8.04 -18.16 -22.33
CA GLN A 90 -6.95 -18.96 -21.77
C GLN A 90 -5.59 -18.26 -21.94
N GLU A 91 -5.29 -17.76 -23.15
CA GLU A 91 -4.00 -17.09 -23.43
C GLU A 91 -3.81 -15.83 -22.57
N ILE A 92 -4.87 -15.04 -22.36
CA ILE A 92 -4.76 -13.88 -21.48
C ILE A 92 -4.57 -14.27 -20.02
N CYS A 93 -5.27 -15.30 -19.55
CA CYS A 93 -5.08 -15.82 -18.20
C CYS A 93 -3.65 -16.35 -18.01
N ASP A 94 -3.10 -17.09 -18.97
CA ASP A 94 -1.73 -17.61 -18.93
C ASP A 94 -0.70 -16.49 -18.82
N LYS A 95 -0.86 -15.47 -19.67
CA LYS A 95 -0.02 -14.26 -19.67
C LYS A 95 -0.02 -13.57 -18.31
N TYR A 96 -1.19 -13.26 -17.79
CA TYR A 96 -1.27 -12.47 -16.55
C TYR A 96 -1.02 -13.31 -15.30
N HIS A 97 -1.34 -14.61 -15.27
CA HIS A 97 -0.95 -15.51 -14.18
C HIS A 97 0.58 -15.49 -13.99
N ALA A 98 1.34 -15.56 -15.08
CA ALA A 98 2.80 -15.44 -15.02
C ALA A 98 3.26 -14.07 -14.50
N ILE A 99 2.59 -12.97 -14.89
CA ILE A 99 2.87 -11.64 -14.38
C ILE A 99 2.63 -11.57 -12.87
N HIS A 100 1.46 -12.00 -12.37
CA HIS A 100 1.14 -12.04 -10.95
C HIS A 100 2.18 -12.84 -10.17
N LYS A 101 2.47 -14.07 -10.63
CA LYS A 101 3.48 -14.93 -10.01
C LYS A 101 4.83 -14.23 -9.90
N SER A 102 5.32 -13.62 -10.99
CA SER A 102 6.62 -12.91 -10.99
C SER A 102 6.64 -11.72 -10.03
N ILE A 103 5.52 -11.00 -9.88
CA ILE A 103 5.40 -9.89 -8.94
C ILE A 103 5.47 -10.41 -7.51
N TYR A 104 4.72 -11.46 -7.20
CA TYR A 104 4.68 -12.00 -5.84
C TYR A 104 5.98 -12.69 -5.44
N GLU A 105 6.68 -13.34 -6.37
CA GLU A 105 8.05 -13.83 -6.17
C GLU A 105 9.01 -12.68 -5.87
N TRP A 106 8.94 -11.57 -6.61
CA TRP A 106 9.77 -10.39 -6.33
C TRP A 106 9.43 -9.73 -4.99
N PHE A 107 8.15 -9.73 -4.59
CA PHE A 107 7.71 -9.29 -3.27
C PHE A 107 8.06 -10.25 -2.13
N ASP A 108 8.73 -11.36 -2.44
CA ASP A 108 9.12 -12.41 -1.50
C ASP A 108 7.89 -12.98 -0.75
N ILE A 109 6.82 -13.26 -1.50
CA ILE A 109 5.61 -13.91 -0.99
C ILE A 109 5.81 -15.43 -1.02
N SER A 110 5.74 -16.04 0.14
CA SER A 110 6.11 -17.43 0.39
C SER A 110 4.91 -18.39 0.35
N PHE A 111 4.21 -18.42 -0.78
CA PHE A 111 3.12 -19.38 -1.00
C PHE A 111 3.64 -20.83 -0.95
N ASP A 112 2.87 -21.72 -0.32
CA ASP A 112 3.07 -23.16 -0.49
C ASP A 112 2.55 -23.62 -1.86
N LYS A 113 1.46 -23.00 -2.32
CA LYS A 113 0.95 -23.10 -3.69
C LYS A 113 0.34 -21.79 -4.16
N PHE A 114 0.82 -21.31 -5.31
CA PHE A 114 0.14 -20.29 -6.11
C PHE A 114 -0.49 -20.96 -7.34
N GLY A 115 -1.82 -21.14 -7.30
CA GLY A 115 -2.59 -21.88 -8.31
C GLY A 115 -3.45 -21.00 -9.20
N ARG A 116 -4.48 -21.60 -9.80
CA ARG A 116 -5.35 -21.01 -10.82
C ARG A 116 -6.76 -21.57 -10.67
N THR A 117 -7.79 -20.76 -10.89
CA THR A 117 -9.17 -21.25 -10.93
C THR A 117 -9.51 -21.94 -12.25
N SER A 118 -8.76 -21.74 -13.33
CA SER A 118 -9.00 -22.41 -14.62
C SER A 118 -8.48 -23.86 -14.69
N SER A 119 -8.53 -24.61 -13.58
CA SER A 119 -8.00 -25.98 -13.49
C SER A 119 -9.09 -27.06 -13.65
N PRO A 120 -8.73 -28.29 -14.07
CA PRO A 120 -9.65 -29.41 -14.01
C PRO A 120 -10.19 -29.68 -12.61
N GLU A 121 -9.36 -29.48 -11.58
CA GLU A 121 -9.73 -29.64 -10.17
C GLU A 121 -10.81 -28.65 -9.75
N GLN A 122 -10.77 -27.39 -10.24
CA GLN A 122 -11.84 -26.42 -10.01
C GLN A 122 -13.17 -26.96 -10.50
N THR A 123 -13.21 -27.46 -11.74
CA THR A 123 -14.44 -28.00 -12.33
C THR A 123 -14.97 -29.16 -11.47
N LYS A 124 -14.11 -30.11 -11.10
CA LYS A 124 -14.50 -31.27 -10.29
C LYS A 124 -15.06 -30.86 -8.92
N VAL A 125 -14.36 -30.01 -8.18
CA VAL A 125 -14.75 -29.60 -6.82
C VAL A 125 -16.01 -28.73 -6.86
N CYS A 126 -16.09 -27.76 -7.76
CA CYS A 126 -17.25 -26.89 -7.92
C CYS A 126 -18.51 -27.69 -8.29
N GLN A 127 -18.40 -28.62 -9.25
CA GLN A 127 -19.52 -29.48 -9.63
C GLN A 127 -19.95 -30.44 -8.51
N ALA A 128 -19.01 -30.93 -7.70
CA ALA A 128 -19.32 -31.77 -6.54
C ALA A 128 -20.12 -31.01 -5.47
N ILE A 129 -19.69 -29.77 -5.13
CA ILE A 129 -20.41 -28.88 -4.22
C ILE A 129 -21.81 -28.55 -4.76
N PHE A 130 -21.90 -28.18 -6.03
CA PHE A 130 -23.17 -27.90 -6.70
C PHE A 130 -24.14 -29.10 -6.62
N LYS A 131 -23.65 -30.31 -6.91
CA LYS A 131 -24.47 -31.52 -6.86
C LYS A 131 -25.05 -31.73 -5.46
N LYS A 132 -24.27 -31.51 -4.40
CA LYS A 132 -24.74 -31.61 -3.02
C LYS A 132 -25.79 -30.55 -2.68
N LEU A 133 -25.60 -29.31 -3.13
CA LEU A 133 -26.60 -28.24 -2.95
C LEU A 133 -27.92 -28.57 -3.65
N LEU A 134 -27.85 -29.14 -4.85
CA LEU A 134 -29.01 -29.59 -5.60
C LEU A 134 -29.73 -30.76 -4.89
N GLU A 135 -28.98 -31.79 -4.46
CA GLU A 135 -29.50 -32.95 -3.71
C GLU A 135 -30.20 -32.53 -2.41
N ASN A 136 -29.70 -31.48 -1.75
CA ASN A 136 -30.24 -30.97 -0.49
C ASN A 136 -31.33 -29.89 -0.67
N ASN A 137 -31.79 -29.61 -1.90
CA ASN A 137 -32.83 -28.62 -2.21
C ASN A 137 -32.52 -27.18 -1.78
N TRP A 138 -31.26 -26.75 -1.86
CA TRP A 138 -30.87 -25.35 -1.59
C TRP A 138 -30.85 -24.45 -2.83
N LEU A 139 -31.28 -24.98 -3.97
CA LEU A 139 -31.26 -24.29 -5.25
C LEU A 139 -32.69 -24.10 -5.77
N SER A 140 -32.96 -22.92 -6.32
CA SER A 140 -34.20 -22.63 -7.04
C SER A 140 -33.89 -22.23 -8.48
N GLU A 141 -34.91 -22.29 -9.32
CA GLU A 141 -34.86 -21.84 -10.70
C GLU A 141 -35.73 -20.59 -10.85
N ASN A 142 -35.23 -19.59 -11.59
CA ASN A 142 -36.00 -18.43 -11.97
C ASN A 142 -35.65 -17.97 -13.39
N THR A 143 -36.65 -17.49 -14.12
CA THR A 143 -36.50 -16.95 -15.47
C THR A 143 -36.23 -15.45 -15.39
N MET A 144 -35.20 -14.99 -16.11
CA MET A 144 -34.85 -13.57 -16.21
C MET A 144 -34.93 -13.09 -17.65
N GLN A 145 -35.20 -11.81 -17.82
CA GLN A 145 -35.17 -11.16 -19.14
C GLN A 145 -33.82 -10.50 -19.36
N GLN A 146 -33.15 -10.84 -20.46
CA GLN A 146 -31.88 -10.23 -20.86
C GLN A 146 -31.88 -9.90 -22.35
N LEU A 147 -31.07 -8.92 -22.74
CA LEU A 147 -30.88 -8.59 -24.14
C LEU A 147 -30.03 -9.67 -24.82
N TYR A 148 -30.52 -10.20 -25.94
CA TYR A 148 -29.86 -11.19 -26.77
C TYR A 148 -29.50 -10.59 -28.13
N CYS A 149 -28.27 -10.82 -28.58
CA CYS A 149 -27.80 -10.40 -29.89
C CYS A 149 -27.76 -11.58 -30.84
N ASP A 150 -28.62 -11.58 -31.87
CA ASP A 150 -28.66 -12.64 -32.89
C ASP A 150 -27.39 -12.70 -33.73
N THR A 151 -26.72 -11.56 -33.97
CA THR A 151 -25.47 -11.56 -34.75
C THR A 151 -24.31 -12.17 -33.97
N CYS A 152 -24.21 -11.87 -32.67
CA CYS A 152 -23.17 -12.43 -31.79
C CYS A 152 -23.57 -13.77 -31.17
N GLN A 153 -24.82 -14.23 -31.38
CA GLN A 153 -25.40 -15.45 -30.80
C GLN A 153 -25.19 -15.57 -29.29
N ARG A 154 -25.36 -14.47 -28.54
CA ARG A 154 -25.14 -14.45 -27.09
C ARG A 154 -26.03 -13.45 -26.37
N PHE A 155 -26.28 -13.71 -25.09
CA PHE A 155 -26.81 -12.70 -24.17
C PHE A 155 -25.77 -11.62 -23.91
N LEU A 156 -26.24 -10.38 -23.76
CA LEU A 156 -25.41 -9.20 -23.55
C LEU A 156 -25.43 -8.80 -22.08
N ALA A 157 -24.28 -8.84 -21.43
CA ALA A 157 -24.09 -8.13 -20.16
C ALA A 157 -24.29 -6.62 -20.36
N ASP A 158 -24.69 -5.91 -19.31
CA ASP A 158 -25.04 -4.48 -19.34
C ASP A 158 -23.98 -3.60 -20.03
N ARG A 159 -22.70 -3.92 -19.84
CA ARG A 159 -21.56 -3.21 -20.45
C ARG A 159 -21.43 -3.39 -21.97
N PHE A 160 -22.08 -4.40 -22.53
CA PHE A 160 -22.17 -4.67 -23.97
C PHE A 160 -23.43 -4.11 -24.60
N VAL A 161 -24.25 -3.40 -23.83
CA VAL A 161 -25.42 -2.70 -24.32
C VAL A 161 -25.15 -1.21 -24.25
N GLU A 162 -25.34 -0.53 -25.37
CA GLU A 162 -25.38 0.93 -25.45
C GLU A 162 -26.72 1.34 -26.08
N GLY A 163 -27.23 2.52 -25.75
CA GLY A 163 -28.49 3.00 -26.29
C GLY A 163 -28.82 4.40 -25.79
N SER A 164 -30.00 4.88 -26.15
CA SER A 164 -30.47 6.19 -25.72
C SER A 164 -31.09 6.12 -24.32
N CYS A 165 -30.71 7.05 -23.43
CA CYS A 165 -31.20 7.08 -22.06
C CYS A 165 -32.70 7.41 -22.02
N PRO A 166 -33.55 6.58 -21.38
CA PRO A 166 -34.99 6.85 -21.29
C PRO A 166 -35.35 8.07 -20.44
N HIS A 167 -34.40 8.62 -19.67
CA HIS A 167 -34.63 9.74 -18.75
C HIS A 167 -34.13 11.10 -19.26
N CYS A 168 -33.05 11.12 -20.06
CA CYS A 168 -32.46 12.37 -20.54
C CYS A 168 -32.17 12.38 -22.04
N ASN A 169 -32.55 11.32 -22.76
CA ASN A 169 -32.31 11.13 -24.19
C ASN A 169 -30.84 11.28 -24.60
N TYR A 170 -29.91 10.94 -23.69
CA TYR A 170 -28.50 10.82 -24.06
C TYR A 170 -28.28 9.58 -24.92
N ASP A 171 -27.89 9.76 -26.18
CA ASP A 171 -27.85 8.74 -27.24
C ASP A 171 -26.83 7.60 -27.05
N SER A 172 -25.99 7.68 -26.01
CA SER A 172 -24.89 6.72 -25.76
C SER A 172 -24.80 6.32 -24.29
N ALA A 173 -25.95 6.17 -23.64
CA ALA A 173 -26.03 5.58 -22.31
C ALA A 173 -25.61 4.11 -22.34
N ARG A 174 -24.98 3.65 -21.26
CA ARG A 174 -24.62 2.24 -21.07
C ARG A 174 -25.79 1.51 -20.43
N GLY A 175 -25.81 0.18 -20.56
CA GLY A 175 -26.87 -0.67 -20.00
C GLY A 175 -27.08 -0.54 -18.50
N ASP A 176 -26.04 -0.20 -17.74
CA ASP A 176 -26.05 -0.11 -16.28
C ASP A 176 -26.21 1.32 -15.74
N GLN A 177 -25.73 2.32 -16.49
CA GLN A 177 -25.74 3.71 -16.06
C GLN A 177 -25.66 4.70 -17.23
N CYS A 178 -26.46 5.76 -17.18
CA CYS A 178 -26.30 6.91 -18.05
C CYS A 178 -25.15 7.81 -17.56
N GLU A 179 -24.14 8.04 -18.40
CA GLU A 179 -23.00 8.90 -18.06
C GLU A 179 -23.36 10.39 -18.01
N ASN A 180 -24.45 10.81 -18.67
CA ASN A 180 -24.88 12.21 -18.70
C ASN A 180 -25.70 12.60 -17.47
N CYS A 181 -26.76 11.85 -17.13
CA CYS A 181 -27.61 12.17 -15.98
C CYS A 181 -27.27 11.38 -14.72
N GLY A 182 -26.30 10.46 -14.77
CA GLY A 182 -25.83 9.65 -13.64
C GLY A 182 -26.78 8.54 -13.19
N LYS A 183 -27.98 8.43 -13.77
CA LYS A 183 -29.01 7.48 -13.36
C LYS A 183 -28.60 6.04 -13.68
N LEU A 184 -28.82 5.15 -12.71
CA LEU A 184 -28.71 3.70 -12.92
C LEU A 184 -29.87 3.24 -13.80
N LEU A 185 -29.57 2.37 -14.75
CA LEU A 185 -30.50 1.87 -15.76
C LEU A 185 -30.52 0.35 -15.72
N ASN A 186 -31.62 -0.24 -16.17
CA ASN A 186 -31.61 -1.62 -16.64
C ASN A 186 -31.39 -1.63 -18.15
N PRO A 187 -30.60 -2.56 -18.72
CA PRO A 187 -30.34 -2.57 -20.16
C PRO A 187 -31.61 -2.71 -21.00
N THR A 188 -32.62 -3.40 -20.48
CA THR A 188 -33.93 -3.60 -21.11
C THR A 188 -34.77 -2.32 -21.18
N GLU A 189 -34.40 -1.26 -20.43
CA GLU A 189 -35.08 0.05 -20.43
C GLU A 189 -34.45 1.04 -21.43
N LEU A 190 -33.30 0.71 -22.02
CA LEU A 190 -32.66 1.57 -23.01
C LEU A 190 -33.52 1.70 -24.28
N LEU A 191 -33.60 2.92 -24.80
CA LEU A 191 -34.23 3.19 -26.09
C LEU A 191 -33.23 2.92 -27.21
N ASP A 192 -33.67 2.26 -28.28
CA ASP A 192 -32.80 1.82 -29.41
C ASP A 192 -31.50 1.13 -28.92
N PRO A 193 -31.62 0.04 -28.14
CA PRO A 193 -30.44 -0.66 -27.63
C PRO A 193 -29.62 -1.21 -28.79
N LYS A 194 -28.30 -1.19 -28.65
CA LYS A 194 -27.32 -1.68 -29.62
C LYS A 194 -26.30 -2.55 -28.92
N CYS A 195 -25.91 -3.61 -29.60
CA CYS A 195 -24.79 -4.43 -29.18
C CYS A 195 -23.48 -3.65 -29.39
N LYS A 196 -22.72 -3.39 -28.33
CA LYS A 196 -21.45 -2.67 -28.42
C LYS A 196 -20.40 -3.35 -29.31
N VAL A 197 -20.53 -4.67 -29.51
CA VAL A 197 -19.60 -5.49 -30.31
C VAL A 197 -19.87 -5.41 -31.80
N CYS A 198 -21.09 -5.74 -32.24
CA CYS A 198 -21.44 -5.82 -33.66
C CYS A 198 -22.36 -4.70 -34.15
N LYS A 199 -22.81 -3.82 -33.25
CA LYS A 199 -23.68 -2.67 -33.51
C LYS A 199 -25.11 -3.01 -33.96
N SER A 200 -25.48 -4.30 -34.02
CA SER A 200 -26.87 -4.71 -34.28
C SER A 200 -27.79 -4.43 -33.09
N ALA A 201 -29.08 -4.29 -33.36
CA ALA A 201 -30.11 -4.18 -32.32
C ALA A 201 -30.31 -5.55 -31.64
N PRO A 202 -30.14 -5.66 -30.31
CA PRO A 202 -30.51 -6.85 -29.57
C PRO A 202 -32.02 -6.85 -29.26
N HIS A 203 -32.56 -8.02 -28.94
CA HIS A 203 -33.96 -8.18 -28.51
C HIS A 203 -34.03 -8.79 -27.11
N ILE A 204 -35.11 -8.54 -26.37
CA ILE A 204 -35.31 -9.14 -25.05
C ILE A 204 -35.63 -10.63 -25.22
N ARG A 205 -34.93 -11.48 -24.48
CA ARG A 205 -35.12 -12.92 -24.48
C ARG A 205 -35.09 -13.44 -23.05
N ASP A 206 -36.02 -14.35 -22.77
CA ASP A 206 -36.08 -15.05 -21.49
C ASP A 206 -34.94 -16.06 -21.38
N THR A 207 -34.36 -16.16 -20.20
CA THR A 207 -33.25 -17.07 -19.90
C THR A 207 -33.34 -17.56 -18.47
N ASP A 208 -33.28 -18.88 -18.30
CA ASP A 208 -33.44 -19.51 -16.99
C ASP A 208 -32.11 -19.53 -16.23
N HIS A 209 -32.18 -19.35 -14.91
CA HIS A 209 -31.02 -19.35 -14.04
C HIS A 209 -31.28 -20.10 -12.73
N LEU A 210 -30.23 -20.71 -12.22
CA LEU A 210 -30.19 -21.26 -10.87
C LEU A 210 -29.78 -20.21 -9.85
N PHE A 211 -30.42 -20.27 -8.68
CA PHE A 211 -30.19 -19.40 -7.54
C PHE A 211 -29.86 -20.23 -6.30
N LEU A 212 -28.91 -19.77 -5.49
CA LEU A 212 -28.68 -20.27 -4.15
C LEU A 212 -29.67 -19.59 -3.19
N GLU A 213 -30.48 -20.39 -2.51
CA GLU A 213 -31.49 -19.96 -1.55
C GLU A 213 -30.88 -19.59 -0.19
N LEU A 214 -30.11 -18.48 -0.17
CA LEU A 214 -29.55 -17.92 1.06
C LEU A 214 -30.57 -17.69 2.19
N PRO A 215 -31.83 -17.23 1.93
CA PRO A 215 -32.80 -17.03 3.01
C PRO A 215 -33.05 -18.30 3.82
N LEU A 216 -33.03 -19.46 3.16
CA LEU A 216 -33.29 -20.75 3.80
C LEU A 216 -32.08 -21.25 4.64
N LEU A 217 -30.88 -20.75 4.35
CA LEU A 217 -29.64 -21.08 5.07
C LEU A 217 -29.32 -20.10 6.21
N LYS A 218 -30.16 -19.08 6.41
CA LYS A 218 -29.92 -17.95 7.32
C LYS A 218 -29.57 -18.41 8.74
N ASP A 219 -30.37 -19.27 9.35
CA ASP A 219 -30.21 -19.64 10.76
C ASP A 219 -28.87 -20.35 11.01
N LYS A 220 -28.47 -21.26 10.10
CA LYS A 220 -27.17 -21.94 10.16
C LYS A 220 -26.02 -20.96 10.00
N LEU A 221 -26.16 -20.01 9.07
CA LEU A 221 -25.15 -19.00 8.82
C LEU A 221 -24.99 -18.05 10.01
N GLU A 222 -26.08 -17.56 10.58
CA GLU A 222 -26.06 -16.66 11.75
C GLU A 222 -25.44 -17.34 12.96
N ALA A 223 -25.74 -18.62 13.20
CA ALA A 223 -25.09 -19.41 14.24
C ALA A 223 -23.56 -19.44 14.06
N TYR A 224 -23.10 -19.78 12.85
CA TYR A 224 -21.68 -19.77 12.49
C TYR A 224 -21.03 -18.40 12.69
N ILE A 225 -21.66 -17.32 12.20
CA ILE A 225 -21.12 -15.95 12.32
C ILE A 225 -21.03 -15.52 13.78
N ASN A 226 -22.08 -15.76 14.58
CA ASN A 226 -22.11 -15.35 15.98
C ASN A 226 -21.03 -16.04 16.81
N GLU A 227 -20.77 -17.32 16.55
CA GLU A 227 -19.71 -18.08 17.22
C GLU A 227 -18.31 -17.65 16.74
N MET A 228 -18.08 -17.71 15.42
CA MET A 228 -16.73 -17.55 14.87
C MET A 228 -16.24 -16.11 14.84
N SER A 229 -17.14 -15.13 14.77
CA SER A 229 -16.73 -13.71 14.85
C SER A 229 -16.07 -13.38 16.19
N VAL A 230 -16.51 -14.03 17.27
CA VAL A 230 -15.93 -13.89 18.61
C VAL A 230 -14.73 -14.82 18.78
N ALA A 231 -14.90 -16.12 18.53
CA ALA A 231 -13.85 -17.12 18.75
C ALA A 231 -12.62 -16.91 17.85
N GLY A 232 -12.83 -16.43 16.63
CA GLY A 232 -11.78 -16.10 15.68
C GLY A 232 -11.32 -14.64 15.70
N GLY A 233 -11.89 -13.80 16.57
CA GLY A 233 -11.49 -12.41 16.74
C GLY A 233 -11.57 -11.58 15.45
N TRP A 234 -12.70 -11.63 14.75
CA TRP A 234 -12.87 -10.94 13.46
C TRP A 234 -12.64 -9.43 13.59
N SER A 235 -12.07 -8.83 12.55
CA SER A 235 -11.90 -7.39 12.51
C SER A 235 -13.24 -6.66 12.50
N GLN A 236 -13.29 -5.49 13.13
CA GLN A 236 -14.54 -4.73 13.32
C GLN A 236 -15.20 -4.34 11.99
N ASN A 237 -14.42 -3.97 10.98
CA ASN A 237 -14.93 -3.71 9.63
C ASN A 237 -15.58 -4.96 8.99
N ALA A 238 -15.03 -6.16 9.22
CA ALA A 238 -15.62 -7.41 8.75
C ALA A 238 -16.98 -7.68 9.41
N ILE A 239 -17.05 -7.51 10.74
CA ILE A 239 -18.28 -7.68 11.52
C ILE A 239 -19.36 -6.69 11.05
N GLN A 240 -18.99 -5.42 10.89
CA GLN A 240 -19.91 -4.37 10.44
C GLN A 240 -20.47 -4.65 9.04
N ALA A 241 -19.62 -5.02 8.08
CA ALA A 241 -20.04 -5.36 6.72
C ALA A 241 -20.94 -6.61 6.69
N THR A 242 -20.61 -7.63 7.48
CA THR A 242 -21.40 -8.86 7.59
C THR A 242 -22.78 -8.59 8.21
N ASN A 243 -22.82 -7.85 9.32
CA ASN A 243 -24.08 -7.49 9.98
C ASN A 243 -24.96 -6.56 9.12
N ALA A 244 -24.36 -5.71 8.28
CA ALA A 244 -25.13 -4.93 7.31
C ALA A 244 -25.89 -5.83 6.33
N TRP A 245 -25.24 -6.87 5.81
CA TRP A 245 -25.87 -7.86 4.93
C TRP A 245 -26.97 -8.66 5.62
N LEU A 246 -26.76 -9.10 6.86
CA LEU A 246 -27.77 -9.82 7.62
C LEU A 246 -29.00 -8.95 7.91
N ARG A 247 -28.81 -7.68 8.25
CA ARG A 247 -29.90 -6.72 8.51
C ARG A 247 -30.71 -6.37 7.27
N GLU A 248 -30.10 -6.29 6.09
CA GLU A 248 -30.84 -6.09 4.83
C GLU A 248 -31.76 -7.28 4.52
N GLY A 249 -31.46 -8.44 5.07
CA GLY A 249 -32.12 -9.70 4.77
C GLY A 249 -31.41 -10.40 3.61
N LEU A 250 -31.06 -11.67 3.83
CA LEU A 250 -30.46 -12.50 2.79
C LEU A 250 -31.49 -12.72 1.67
N LYS A 251 -31.03 -12.60 0.42
CA LYS A 251 -31.85 -12.76 -0.80
C LYS A 251 -31.31 -13.94 -1.61
N PRO A 252 -32.14 -14.62 -2.42
CA PRO A 252 -31.64 -15.62 -3.36
C PRO A 252 -30.59 -15.00 -4.29
N ARG A 253 -29.50 -15.71 -4.55
CA ARG A 253 -28.39 -15.22 -5.39
C ARG A 253 -28.20 -16.09 -6.61
N CYS A 254 -28.26 -15.50 -7.80
CA CYS A 254 -28.06 -16.19 -9.06
C CYS A 254 -26.62 -16.73 -9.17
N ILE A 255 -26.47 -18.04 -9.33
CA ILE A 255 -25.17 -18.75 -9.39
C ILE A 255 -24.79 -19.19 -10.81
N THR A 256 -25.55 -18.82 -11.84
CA THR A 256 -25.29 -19.21 -13.24
C THR A 256 -25.20 -17.98 -14.14
N ARG A 257 -24.44 -18.08 -15.25
CA ARG A 257 -24.30 -17.01 -16.25
C ARG A 257 -24.25 -17.58 -17.66
N ASP A 258 -24.77 -16.79 -18.60
CA ASP A 258 -24.70 -17.03 -20.04
C ASP A 258 -23.34 -16.59 -20.61
N LEU A 259 -22.27 -17.26 -20.16
CA LEU A 259 -20.90 -17.06 -20.64
C LEU A 259 -20.34 -18.38 -21.16
N LYS A 260 -19.28 -18.30 -21.95
CA LYS A 260 -18.55 -19.49 -22.40
C LYS A 260 -17.31 -19.75 -21.53
N TRP A 261 -16.71 -18.71 -20.96
CA TRP A 261 -15.54 -18.80 -20.10
C TRP A 261 -15.93 -18.89 -18.61
N GLY A 262 -16.06 -20.12 -18.12
CA GLY A 262 -16.39 -20.45 -16.73
C GLY A 262 -16.48 -21.95 -16.50
N VAL A 263 -16.73 -22.37 -15.26
CA VAL A 263 -17.00 -23.78 -14.93
C VAL A 263 -18.37 -24.18 -15.49
N PRO A 264 -18.49 -25.23 -16.32
CA PRO A 264 -19.77 -25.64 -16.90
C PRO A 264 -20.72 -26.21 -15.83
N VAL A 265 -22.01 -25.90 -15.96
CA VAL A 265 -23.05 -26.40 -15.05
C VAL A 265 -23.41 -27.85 -15.43
N PRO A 266 -23.30 -28.83 -14.51
CA PRO A 266 -23.51 -30.25 -14.82
C PRO A 266 -25.01 -30.60 -14.76
N HIS A 267 -25.83 -29.93 -15.59
CA HIS A 267 -27.27 -30.11 -15.65
C HIS A 267 -27.78 -29.90 -17.10
N GLU A 268 -28.60 -30.82 -17.62
CA GLU A 268 -28.99 -30.85 -19.04
C GLU A 268 -29.61 -29.53 -19.53
N LYS A 269 -30.49 -28.93 -18.71
CA LYS A 269 -31.12 -27.63 -19.01
C LYS A 269 -30.12 -26.46 -19.10
N TYR A 270 -28.95 -26.57 -18.45
CA TYR A 270 -27.98 -25.49 -18.28
C TYR A 270 -26.64 -25.77 -18.97
N LYS A 271 -26.60 -26.72 -19.92
CA LYS A 271 -25.36 -27.16 -20.60
C LYS A 271 -24.59 -26.04 -21.33
N ASP A 272 -25.29 -25.00 -21.76
CA ASP A 272 -24.70 -23.84 -22.44
C ASP A 272 -24.32 -22.71 -21.48
N LYS A 273 -24.47 -22.92 -20.16
CA LYS A 273 -24.17 -21.95 -19.11
C LYS A 273 -22.97 -22.38 -18.28
N VAL A 274 -22.39 -21.39 -17.61
CA VAL A 274 -21.33 -21.59 -16.63
C VAL A 274 -21.78 -21.09 -15.26
N PHE A 275 -21.09 -21.53 -14.22
CA PHE A 275 -21.26 -20.95 -12.90
C PHE A 275 -20.80 -19.49 -12.88
N TYR A 276 -21.50 -18.69 -12.08
CA TYR A 276 -21.13 -17.31 -11.84
C TYR A 276 -19.88 -17.26 -10.96
N VAL A 277 -18.93 -16.38 -11.31
CA VAL A 277 -17.65 -16.25 -10.59
C VAL A 277 -17.81 -15.97 -9.09
N TRP A 278 -18.91 -15.33 -8.67
CA TRP A 278 -19.17 -15.07 -7.25
C TRP A 278 -19.52 -16.34 -6.45
N PHE A 279 -19.91 -17.42 -7.13
CA PHE A 279 -20.16 -18.73 -6.54
C PHE A 279 -18.89 -19.58 -6.51
N ASP A 280 -18.14 -19.67 -7.63
CA ASP A 280 -17.04 -20.62 -7.74
C ASP A 280 -15.65 -20.05 -7.40
N ALA A 281 -15.42 -18.73 -7.43
CA ALA A 281 -14.11 -18.18 -7.11
C ALA A 281 -13.62 -18.55 -5.69
N PRO A 282 -14.44 -18.49 -4.62
CA PRO A 282 -14.02 -18.97 -3.31
C PRO A 282 -13.77 -20.49 -3.25
N ILE A 283 -14.43 -21.29 -4.10
CA ILE A 283 -14.14 -22.73 -4.26
C ILE A 283 -12.71 -22.92 -4.83
N GLY A 284 -12.17 -21.90 -5.50
CA GLY A 284 -10.78 -21.81 -5.92
C GLY A 284 -9.77 -22.13 -4.83
N TYR A 285 -10.00 -21.74 -3.57
CA TYR A 285 -9.08 -22.09 -2.48
C TYR A 285 -8.97 -23.60 -2.28
N VAL A 286 -10.11 -24.30 -2.35
CA VAL A 286 -10.21 -25.75 -2.21
C VAL A 286 -9.56 -26.44 -3.40
N SER A 287 -9.90 -26.01 -4.61
CA SER A 287 -9.38 -26.64 -5.84
C SER A 287 -7.89 -26.42 -6.04
N ILE A 288 -7.35 -25.26 -5.66
CA ILE A 288 -5.90 -25.01 -5.66
C ILE A 288 -5.20 -25.93 -4.65
N THR A 289 -5.83 -26.20 -3.50
CA THR A 289 -5.32 -27.17 -2.54
C THR A 289 -5.37 -28.60 -3.10
N ALA A 290 -6.42 -28.94 -3.86
CA ALA A 290 -6.51 -30.21 -4.58
C ALA A 290 -5.44 -30.35 -5.69
N CYS A 291 -5.04 -29.24 -6.31
CA CYS A 291 -3.90 -29.19 -7.24
C CYS A 291 -2.53 -29.32 -6.52
N TYR A 292 -2.50 -29.11 -5.20
CA TYR A 292 -1.29 -29.23 -4.39
C TYR A 292 -1.14 -30.66 -3.84
N THR A 293 -2.23 -31.28 -3.36
CA THR A 293 -2.24 -32.63 -2.83
C THR A 293 -3.56 -33.34 -3.11
N THR A 294 -3.51 -34.65 -3.36
CA THR A 294 -4.70 -35.50 -3.49
C THR A 294 -5.47 -35.65 -2.16
N GLU A 295 -4.80 -35.42 -1.03
CA GLU A 295 -5.37 -35.51 0.32
C GLU A 295 -5.88 -34.14 0.83
N TRP A 296 -6.33 -33.28 -0.08
CA TRP A 296 -6.75 -31.90 0.24
C TRP A 296 -7.92 -31.83 1.23
N GLU A 297 -8.76 -32.87 1.29
CA GLU A 297 -9.86 -32.98 2.26
C GLU A 297 -9.36 -32.98 3.71
N LYS A 298 -8.12 -33.42 3.97
CA LYS A 298 -7.54 -33.31 5.33
C LYS A 298 -7.43 -31.86 5.80
N TRP A 299 -7.28 -30.90 4.88
CA TRP A 299 -7.25 -29.47 5.18
C TRP A 299 -8.65 -28.85 5.18
N TRP A 300 -9.49 -29.19 4.20
CA TRP A 300 -10.76 -28.50 3.95
C TRP A 300 -12.01 -29.20 4.51
N LYS A 301 -11.89 -30.44 5.00
CA LYS A 301 -12.98 -31.20 5.63
C LYS A 301 -12.56 -31.76 7.00
N ASN A 302 -11.91 -30.93 7.81
CA ASN A 302 -11.35 -31.31 9.10
C ASN A 302 -11.35 -30.12 10.09
N PRO A 303 -12.53 -29.53 10.39
CA PRO A 303 -12.65 -28.32 11.20
C PRO A 303 -12.13 -28.48 12.64
N GLU A 304 -11.99 -29.71 13.14
CA GLU A 304 -11.54 -30.00 14.50
C GLU A 304 -10.02 -29.82 14.67
N GLU A 305 -9.25 -30.08 13.61
CA GLU A 305 -7.77 -30.04 13.64
C GLU A 305 -7.18 -28.86 12.86
N VAL A 306 -8.00 -28.16 12.05
CA VAL A 306 -7.55 -27.10 11.12
C VAL A 306 -8.20 -25.76 11.42
N GLU A 307 -7.38 -24.74 11.60
CA GLU A 307 -7.81 -23.35 11.70
C GLU A 307 -7.64 -22.64 10.36
N LEU A 308 -8.75 -22.18 9.75
CA LEU A 308 -8.72 -21.40 8.51
C LEU A 308 -8.66 -19.89 8.79
N PHE A 309 -7.61 -19.25 8.26
CA PHE A 309 -7.40 -17.80 8.25
C PHE A 309 -7.53 -17.26 6.82
N GLN A 310 -8.33 -16.20 6.63
CA GLN A 310 -8.51 -15.56 5.33
C GLN A 310 -8.14 -14.08 5.35
N PHE A 311 -7.37 -13.64 4.35
CA PHE A 311 -6.89 -12.26 4.21
C PHE A 311 -7.44 -11.61 2.96
N MET A 312 -8.05 -10.43 3.10
CA MET A 312 -8.69 -9.74 1.97
C MET A 312 -8.89 -8.24 2.19
N GLY A 313 -9.22 -7.52 1.12
CA GLY A 313 -9.81 -6.18 1.20
C GLY A 313 -11.31 -6.23 1.53
N LYS A 314 -11.85 -5.14 2.08
CA LYS A 314 -13.25 -5.04 2.56
C LYS A 314 -14.33 -5.44 1.56
N ASP A 315 -14.08 -5.27 0.26
CA ASP A 315 -15.06 -5.58 -0.79
C ASP A 315 -15.36 -7.08 -0.89
N ASN A 316 -14.43 -7.92 -0.45
CA ASN A 316 -14.57 -9.38 -0.49
C ASN A 316 -15.29 -9.96 0.74
N VAL A 317 -15.58 -9.14 1.77
CA VAL A 317 -16.11 -9.65 3.05
C VAL A 317 -17.40 -10.44 2.88
N PRO A 318 -18.46 -9.94 2.20
CA PRO A 318 -19.71 -10.68 2.11
C PRO A 318 -19.58 -12.03 1.39
N PHE A 319 -18.59 -12.18 0.51
CA PHE A 319 -18.34 -13.44 -0.16
C PHE A 319 -17.82 -14.51 0.79
N HIS A 320 -17.01 -14.10 1.77
CA HIS A 320 -16.31 -15.02 2.67
C HIS A 320 -17.02 -15.18 4.01
N THR A 321 -17.90 -14.24 4.38
CA THR A 321 -18.70 -14.34 5.61
C THR A 321 -20.14 -14.77 5.36
N VAL A 322 -20.66 -14.64 4.14
CA VAL A 322 -22.03 -15.03 3.77
C VAL A 322 -22.04 -16.07 2.66
N MET A 323 -21.63 -15.72 1.43
CA MET A 323 -21.83 -16.58 0.24
C MET A 323 -21.14 -17.94 0.36
N PHE A 324 -19.85 -17.94 0.64
CA PHE A 324 -19.04 -19.16 0.67
C PHE A 324 -19.36 -20.05 1.88
N PRO A 325 -19.48 -19.53 3.12
CA PRO A 325 -19.95 -20.34 4.23
C PRO A 325 -21.35 -20.92 4.00
N SER A 326 -22.31 -20.15 3.44
CA SER A 326 -23.62 -20.70 3.08
C SER A 326 -23.51 -21.83 2.05
N THR A 327 -22.65 -21.65 1.04
CA THR A 327 -22.39 -22.68 0.02
C THR A 327 -21.87 -23.98 0.64
N LEU A 328 -20.92 -23.90 1.57
CA LEU A 328 -20.35 -25.07 2.25
C LEU A 328 -21.35 -25.69 3.26
N LEU A 329 -22.00 -24.87 4.09
CA LEU A 329 -23.02 -25.31 5.05
C LEU A 329 -24.20 -26.00 4.35
N GLY A 330 -24.56 -25.54 3.16
CA GLY A 330 -25.63 -26.13 2.35
C GLY A 330 -25.32 -27.54 1.86
N THR A 331 -24.04 -27.93 1.73
CA THR A 331 -23.72 -29.32 1.32
C THR A 331 -23.96 -30.34 2.43
N GLY A 332 -24.00 -29.89 3.70
CA GLY A 332 -24.14 -30.76 4.87
C GLY A 332 -22.91 -31.61 5.17
N GLU A 333 -21.76 -31.30 4.57
CA GLU A 333 -20.49 -32.00 4.82
C GLU A 333 -19.66 -31.28 5.91
N ASN A 334 -18.68 -32.00 6.47
CA ASN A 334 -17.84 -31.51 7.57
C ASN A 334 -16.74 -30.54 7.10
N TRP A 335 -17.10 -29.42 6.49
CA TRP A 335 -16.15 -28.44 5.96
C TRP A 335 -15.40 -27.67 7.03
N THR A 336 -14.11 -27.42 6.80
CA THR A 336 -13.32 -26.42 7.53
C THR A 336 -13.79 -25.03 7.13
N LEU A 337 -14.60 -24.40 7.97
CA LEU A 337 -15.05 -23.02 7.79
C LEU A 337 -14.01 -22.03 8.31
N MET A 338 -14.10 -20.78 7.84
CA MET A 338 -13.17 -19.74 8.26
C MET A 338 -13.30 -19.47 9.76
N LYS A 339 -12.19 -19.61 10.49
CA LYS A 339 -12.10 -19.22 11.89
C LYS A 339 -11.86 -17.72 11.99
N THR A 340 -10.83 -17.20 11.31
CA THR A 340 -10.42 -15.80 11.41
C THR A 340 -10.38 -15.12 10.05
N ILE A 341 -10.88 -13.87 9.99
CA ILE A 341 -10.77 -12.99 8.82
C ILE A 341 -9.94 -11.75 9.15
N SER A 342 -8.97 -11.43 8.30
CA SER A 342 -8.19 -10.20 8.38
C SER A 342 -8.54 -9.30 7.19
N VAL A 343 -9.26 -8.22 7.50
CA VAL A 343 -9.79 -7.29 6.48
C VAL A 343 -9.06 -5.97 6.54
N THR A 344 -8.73 -5.44 5.36
CA THR A 344 -8.12 -4.12 5.19
C THR A 344 -9.04 -3.13 4.50
N GLU A 345 -8.90 -1.87 4.89
CA GLU A 345 -9.41 -0.69 4.18
C GLU A 345 -8.51 -0.38 2.96
N TYR A 346 -8.77 0.71 2.24
CA TYR A 346 -8.01 1.00 1.02
C TYR A 346 -6.66 1.66 1.32
N LEU A 347 -5.64 1.28 0.54
CA LEU A 347 -4.45 2.10 0.36
C LEU A 347 -4.68 3.05 -0.81
N ASN A 348 -4.66 4.34 -0.54
CA ASN A 348 -4.72 5.43 -1.52
C ASN A 348 -3.30 5.85 -1.93
N TYR A 349 -3.16 6.62 -3.00
CA TYR A 349 -1.88 7.05 -3.58
C TYR A 349 -1.82 8.56 -3.78
N GLU A 350 -0.89 9.22 -3.07
CA GLU A 350 -0.69 10.67 -3.08
C GLU A 350 -2.00 11.45 -2.84
N SER A 351 -2.47 12.25 -3.80
CA SER A 351 -3.70 13.03 -3.63
C SER A 351 -4.97 12.28 -4.07
N GLY A 352 -4.92 10.97 -4.33
CA GLY A 352 -6.04 10.23 -4.92
C GLY A 352 -5.97 8.71 -4.79
N LYS A 353 -6.65 8.01 -5.70
CA LYS A 353 -6.69 6.54 -5.76
C LYS A 353 -5.73 6.00 -6.82
N PHE A 354 -5.29 4.76 -6.65
CA PHE A 354 -4.67 4.00 -7.75
C PHE A 354 -5.62 3.98 -8.95
N SER A 355 -5.07 4.18 -10.15
CA SER A 355 -5.86 4.17 -11.39
C SER A 355 -5.09 3.50 -12.50
N LYS A 356 -5.55 2.33 -12.95
CA LYS A 356 -4.94 1.62 -14.08
C LYS A 356 -5.10 2.39 -15.39
N SER A 357 -6.31 2.87 -15.69
CA SER A 357 -6.59 3.60 -16.94
C SER A 357 -5.82 4.93 -17.06
N LYS A 358 -5.60 5.62 -15.95
CA LYS A 358 -4.79 6.85 -15.89
C LYS A 358 -3.33 6.59 -15.54
N GLY A 359 -2.95 5.32 -15.33
CA GLY A 359 -1.69 4.86 -14.73
C GLY A 359 -1.23 5.68 -13.52
N ILE A 360 -2.12 6.01 -12.60
CA ILE A 360 -1.75 6.70 -11.36
C ILE A 360 -1.40 5.64 -10.31
N GLY A 361 -0.21 5.74 -9.74
CA GLY A 361 0.28 4.86 -8.69
C GLY A 361 1.33 3.85 -9.13
N VAL A 362 1.92 3.20 -8.13
CA VAL A 362 2.93 2.14 -8.27
C VAL A 362 2.23 0.79 -8.40
N PHE A 363 2.49 0.08 -9.48
CA PHE A 363 2.06 -1.29 -9.70
C PHE A 363 3.15 -2.28 -9.28
N GLY A 364 2.80 -3.55 -9.07
CA GLY A 364 3.76 -4.55 -8.60
C GLY A 364 4.96 -4.73 -9.53
N ASN A 365 4.76 -4.57 -10.84
CA ASN A 365 5.83 -4.56 -11.83
C ASN A 365 6.62 -3.24 -11.89
N ASP A 366 6.08 -2.14 -11.37
CA ASP A 366 6.79 -0.86 -11.28
C ASP A 366 7.78 -0.84 -10.11
N ALA A 367 7.41 -1.48 -8.99
CA ALA A 367 8.22 -1.47 -7.76
C ALA A 367 9.62 -2.07 -7.99
N LYS A 368 9.71 -3.16 -8.77
CA LYS A 368 10.97 -3.80 -9.17
C LYS A 368 11.85 -2.97 -10.10
N ASP A 369 11.26 -2.00 -10.80
CA ASP A 369 11.96 -1.08 -11.70
C ASP A 369 12.49 0.16 -10.94
N THR A 370 12.49 0.11 -9.60
CA THR A 370 13.12 1.11 -8.73
C THR A 370 14.40 0.55 -8.12
N ASN A 371 15.31 1.44 -7.70
CA ASN A 371 16.49 1.05 -6.92
C ASN A 371 16.19 0.88 -5.43
N ILE A 372 14.91 0.81 -5.05
CA ILE A 372 14.48 0.65 -3.66
C ILE A 372 14.40 -0.85 -3.34
N PRO A 373 15.14 -1.34 -2.34
CA PRO A 373 15.11 -2.75 -1.97
C PRO A 373 13.72 -3.22 -1.54
N ILE A 374 13.43 -4.51 -1.73
CA ILE A 374 12.11 -5.07 -1.46
C ILE A 374 11.70 -4.94 0.02
N GLU A 375 12.64 -5.09 0.95
CA GLU A 375 12.38 -4.94 2.38
C GLU A 375 11.83 -3.56 2.74
N VAL A 376 12.23 -2.51 2.02
CA VAL A 376 11.72 -1.15 2.23
C VAL A 376 10.26 -1.05 1.81
N TRP A 377 9.91 -1.66 0.66
CA TRP A 377 8.52 -1.72 0.21
C TRP A 377 7.64 -2.49 1.19
N ARG A 378 8.10 -3.67 1.63
CA ARG A 378 7.36 -4.49 2.61
C ARG A 378 7.18 -3.73 3.92
N TYR A 379 8.26 -3.17 4.47
CA TYR A 379 8.23 -2.38 5.70
C TYR A 379 7.25 -1.21 5.60
N TYR A 380 7.37 -0.40 4.54
CA TYR A 380 6.57 0.80 4.35
C TYR A 380 5.07 0.47 4.25
N LEU A 381 4.73 -0.57 3.47
CA LEU A 381 3.34 -0.98 3.32
C LEU A 381 2.76 -1.55 4.62
N LEU A 382 3.57 -2.29 5.40
CA LEU A 382 3.11 -2.92 6.65
C LEU A 382 2.99 -1.92 7.80
N THR A 383 3.90 -0.94 7.92
CA THR A 383 3.77 0.14 8.91
C THR A 383 2.57 1.05 8.62
N ASN A 384 2.20 1.16 7.34
CA ASN A 384 1.02 1.88 6.87
C ASN A 384 -0.15 0.95 6.51
N ARG A 385 -0.19 -0.28 7.03
CA ARG A 385 -1.27 -1.23 6.73
C ARG A 385 -2.64 -0.63 7.11
N PRO A 386 -3.61 -0.55 6.19
CA PRO A 386 -4.91 0.07 6.44
C PRO A 386 -5.84 -0.87 7.21
N GLU A 387 -5.61 -1.05 8.52
CA GLU A 387 -6.37 -2.01 9.35
C GLU A 387 -7.73 -1.47 9.83
N VAL A 388 -7.83 -0.16 10.08
CA VAL A 388 -9.02 0.48 10.68
C VAL A 388 -9.65 1.51 9.75
N SER A 389 -8.81 2.27 9.05
CA SER A 389 -9.20 3.30 8.10
C SER A 389 -8.33 3.20 6.85
N ASP A 390 -8.77 3.86 5.77
CA ASP A 390 -7.94 4.06 4.60
C ASP A 390 -6.56 4.64 4.99
N ALA A 391 -5.51 4.19 4.31
CA ALA A 391 -4.15 4.69 4.45
C ALA A 391 -3.71 5.41 3.17
N LEU A 392 -2.68 6.23 3.27
CA LEU A 392 -2.16 6.98 2.13
C LEU A 392 -0.68 6.67 1.88
N PHE A 393 -0.37 6.21 0.68
CA PHE A 393 1.00 6.13 0.19
C PHE A 393 1.48 7.52 -0.25
N THR A 394 2.63 7.96 0.26
CA THR A 394 3.34 9.13 -0.29
C THR A 394 4.84 8.85 -0.40
N TRP A 395 5.49 9.42 -1.42
CA TRP A 395 6.95 9.28 -1.59
C TRP A 395 7.74 9.94 -0.45
N ASP A 396 7.22 11.02 0.13
CA ASP A 396 7.87 11.70 1.27
C ASP A 396 7.81 10.85 2.54
N ASP A 397 6.67 10.21 2.83
CA ASP A 397 6.56 9.31 3.97
C ASP A 397 7.41 8.05 3.76
N LEU A 398 7.45 7.48 2.55
CA LEU A 398 8.35 6.35 2.26
C LEU A 398 9.82 6.72 2.51
N ARG A 399 10.25 7.90 2.04
CA ARG A 399 11.60 8.43 2.31
C ARG A 399 11.83 8.61 3.82
N ALA A 400 10.87 9.19 4.53
CA ALA A 400 10.99 9.42 5.97
C ALA A 400 11.13 8.11 6.75
N LYS A 401 10.32 7.10 6.43
CA LYS A 401 10.36 5.77 7.07
C LYS A 401 11.67 5.04 6.78
N LEU A 402 12.14 5.05 5.53
CA LEU A 402 13.43 4.49 5.17
C LEU A 402 14.59 5.21 5.91
N ASN A 403 14.67 6.53 5.80
CA ASN A 403 15.84 7.26 6.29
C ASN A 403 15.87 7.36 7.82
N ASN A 404 14.72 7.51 8.48
CA ASN A 404 14.68 7.73 9.94
C ASN A 404 14.49 6.45 10.75
N GLU A 405 13.66 5.52 10.28
CA GLU A 405 13.36 4.30 11.04
C GLU A 405 14.27 3.13 10.63
N LEU A 406 14.39 2.86 9.33
CA LEU A 406 15.25 1.76 8.86
C LEU A 406 16.73 2.12 8.93
N LEU A 407 17.15 3.26 8.37
CA LEU A 407 18.57 3.63 8.31
C LEU A 407 19.12 4.13 9.65
N LYS A 408 18.52 5.17 10.25
CA LYS A 408 19.05 5.83 11.45
C LYS A 408 18.78 5.11 12.77
N ASN A 409 17.77 4.23 12.85
CA ASN A 409 17.50 3.43 14.04
C ASN A 409 17.99 1.98 13.86
N LEU A 410 17.27 1.18 13.06
CA LEU A 410 17.53 -0.27 12.90
C LEU A 410 18.90 -0.58 12.32
N GLY A 411 19.20 -0.03 11.15
CA GLY A 411 20.46 -0.21 10.45
C GLY A 411 21.64 0.34 11.27
N ASN A 412 21.46 1.49 11.92
CA ASN A 412 22.49 2.09 12.76
C ASN A 412 22.83 1.21 13.98
N PHE A 413 21.83 0.67 14.68
CA PHE A 413 22.06 -0.23 15.82
C PHE A 413 22.92 -1.43 15.40
N ILE A 414 22.44 -2.18 14.40
CA ILE A 414 23.11 -3.40 13.92
C ILE A 414 24.53 -3.07 13.43
N ASN A 415 24.68 -2.00 12.64
CA ASN A 415 25.97 -1.60 12.10
C ASN A 415 26.96 -1.18 13.19
N ARG A 416 26.52 -0.47 14.25
CA ARG A 416 27.38 -0.10 15.40
C ARG A 416 27.87 -1.34 16.14
N VAL A 417 26.95 -2.28 16.43
CA VAL A 417 27.27 -3.52 17.17
C VAL A 417 28.28 -4.36 16.39
N LEU A 418 27.93 -4.72 15.15
CA LEU A 418 28.74 -5.64 14.36
C LEU A 418 30.09 -5.05 13.96
N ASN A 419 30.16 -3.76 13.58
CA ASN A 419 31.45 -3.13 13.29
C ASN A 419 32.35 -3.05 14.51
N PHE A 420 31.81 -2.79 15.70
CA PHE A 420 32.63 -2.73 16.90
C PHE A 420 33.25 -4.09 17.24
N ILE A 421 32.47 -5.16 17.13
CA ILE A 421 32.97 -6.54 17.30
C ILE A 421 34.01 -6.87 16.22
N ALA A 422 33.80 -6.47 14.97
CA ALA A 422 34.68 -6.77 13.85
C ALA A 422 36.03 -6.02 13.86
N LYS A 423 36.15 -4.90 14.59
CA LYS A 423 37.43 -4.18 14.72
C LYS A 423 38.51 -5.09 15.30
N ALA A 424 39.74 -4.91 14.83
CA ALA A 424 40.90 -5.69 15.28
C ALA A 424 41.10 -5.60 16.81
N PRO A 425 41.71 -6.62 17.45
CA PRO A 425 42.05 -6.56 18.86
C PRO A 425 42.83 -5.28 19.22
N GLY A 426 42.46 -4.64 20.34
CA GLY A 426 42.95 -3.31 20.72
C GLY A 426 42.06 -2.14 20.27
N LEU A 427 41.19 -2.36 19.29
CA LEU A 427 40.13 -1.43 18.87
C LEU A 427 38.71 -2.04 18.95
N GLY A 428 38.63 -3.36 19.17
CA GLY A 428 37.42 -4.18 19.26
C GLY A 428 37.75 -5.65 19.53
N TYR A 429 36.94 -6.60 19.06
CA TYR A 429 37.03 -8.01 19.45
C TYR A 429 37.50 -8.98 18.34
N GLY A 430 38.02 -8.48 17.22
CA GLY A 430 38.59 -9.30 16.15
C GLY A 430 37.59 -10.23 15.47
N SER A 431 36.33 -9.78 15.35
CA SER A 431 35.18 -10.54 14.84
C SER A 431 34.78 -11.74 15.68
N ILE A 432 35.22 -11.84 16.93
CA ILE A 432 34.87 -12.92 17.86
C ILE A 432 33.98 -12.34 18.95
N LEU A 433 32.85 -12.98 19.24
CA LEU A 433 31.99 -12.56 20.36
C LEU A 433 32.71 -12.81 21.68
N PRO A 434 32.80 -11.80 22.56
CA PRO A 434 33.48 -11.95 23.84
C PRO A 434 32.65 -12.78 24.82
N ASP A 435 33.30 -13.26 25.87
CA ASP A 435 32.58 -13.87 26.99
C ASP A 435 31.88 -12.78 27.83
N ALA A 436 30.78 -13.14 28.50
CA ALA A 436 29.95 -12.21 29.26
C ALA A 436 29.58 -12.84 30.61
N GLN A 437 30.60 -13.14 31.41
CA GLN A 437 30.40 -13.62 32.78
C GLN A 437 29.61 -12.57 33.57
N ASP A 438 28.72 -13.04 34.44
CA ASP A 438 27.89 -12.21 35.32
C ASP A 438 26.96 -11.21 34.62
N ALA A 439 26.64 -11.43 33.33
CA ALA A 439 25.72 -10.57 32.56
C ALA A 439 24.35 -10.40 33.23
N GLU A 440 23.84 -11.44 33.89
CA GLU A 440 22.59 -11.42 34.64
C GLU A 440 22.64 -10.52 35.89
N SER A 441 23.83 -10.30 36.45
CA SER A 441 24.04 -9.40 37.59
C SER A 441 24.30 -7.95 37.17
N HIS A 442 24.53 -7.68 35.89
CA HIS A 442 24.76 -6.32 35.40
C HIS A 442 23.43 -5.55 35.32
N PRO A 443 23.23 -4.45 36.08
CA PRO A 443 21.91 -3.85 36.24
C PRO A 443 21.25 -3.39 34.93
N SER A 444 22.00 -2.72 34.03
CA SER A 444 21.44 -2.24 32.77
C SER A 444 21.16 -3.38 31.78
N THR A 445 21.98 -4.45 31.79
CA THR A 445 21.74 -5.67 30.99
C THR A 445 20.46 -6.36 31.42
N LYS A 446 20.27 -6.53 32.73
CA LYS A 446 19.10 -7.20 33.30
C LYS A 446 17.83 -6.41 32.98
N ALA A 447 17.85 -5.10 33.22
CA ALA A 447 16.71 -4.23 32.91
C ALA A 447 16.32 -4.27 31.43
N LEU A 448 17.32 -4.28 30.52
CA LEU A 448 17.09 -4.45 29.09
C LEU A 448 16.49 -5.82 28.77
N GLY A 449 17.01 -6.90 29.36
CA GLY A 449 16.51 -8.26 29.19
C GLY A 449 15.03 -8.39 29.59
N ASP A 450 14.67 -7.89 30.77
CA ASP A 450 13.28 -7.87 31.26
C ASP A 450 12.38 -7.10 30.28
N LYS A 451 12.83 -5.92 29.84
CA LYS A 451 12.06 -5.08 28.91
C LYS A 451 11.86 -5.72 27.54
N VAL A 452 12.90 -6.35 27.01
CA VAL A 452 12.86 -7.07 25.73
C VAL A 452 11.95 -8.29 25.85
N GLY A 453 11.96 -8.99 26.98
CA GLY A 453 11.02 -10.07 27.27
C GLY A 453 9.57 -9.62 27.16
N GLU A 454 9.21 -8.52 27.84
CA GLU A 454 7.86 -7.94 27.75
C GLU A 454 7.46 -7.58 26.31
N LEU A 455 8.38 -6.97 25.56
CA LEU A 455 8.12 -6.61 24.16
C LEU A 455 7.92 -7.84 23.28
N VAL A 456 8.68 -8.92 23.49
CA VAL A 456 8.52 -10.16 22.74
C VAL A 456 7.20 -10.85 23.06
N GLU A 457 6.78 -10.86 24.32
CA GLU A 457 5.46 -11.37 24.73
C GLU A 457 4.33 -10.56 24.07
N GLN A 458 4.41 -9.23 24.08
CA GLN A 458 3.45 -8.35 23.40
C GLN A 458 3.44 -8.54 21.87
N TYR A 459 4.61 -8.76 21.27
CA TYR A 459 4.74 -9.07 19.85
C TYR A 459 3.98 -10.35 19.50
N VAL A 460 4.22 -11.43 20.25
CA VAL A 460 3.54 -12.71 20.07
C VAL A 460 2.03 -12.54 20.22
N GLU A 461 1.56 -11.85 21.26
CA GLU A 461 0.14 -11.59 21.47
C GLU A 461 -0.49 -10.84 20.28
N ALA A 462 0.18 -9.78 19.81
CA ALA A 462 -0.29 -9.00 18.66
C ALA A 462 -0.37 -9.86 17.39
N MET A 463 0.64 -10.68 17.14
CA MET A 463 0.73 -11.53 15.95
C MET A 463 -0.28 -12.68 15.98
N GLU A 464 -0.52 -13.32 17.13
CA GLU A 464 -1.60 -14.29 17.32
C GLU A 464 -2.99 -13.71 17.00
N LYS A 465 -3.20 -12.43 17.33
CA LYS A 465 -4.43 -11.69 17.03
C LYS A 465 -4.42 -11.01 15.65
N VAL A 466 -3.44 -11.34 14.80
CA VAL A 466 -3.26 -10.79 13.44
C VAL A 466 -3.20 -9.25 13.41
N LYS A 467 -2.68 -8.63 14.48
CA LYS A 467 -2.42 -7.18 14.59
C LYS A 467 -1.05 -6.85 14.00
N LEU A 468 -0.91 -7.07 12.69
CA LEU A 468 0.38 -7.05 11.99
C LEU A 468 1.10 -5.71 12.12
N LYS A 469 0.37 -4.59 12.00
CA LYS A 469 0.95 -3.25 12.17
C LYS A 469 1.52 -3.04 13.58
N GLN A 470 0.80 -3.50 14.61
CA GLN A 470 1.25 -3.41 16.00
C GLN A 470 2.45 -4.33 16.25
N GLY A 471 2.43 -5.56 15.72
CA GLY A 471 3.58 -6.47 15.78
C GLY A 471 4.85 -5.86 15.20
N LEU A 472 4.78 -5.26 14.00
CA LEU A 472 5.92 -4.56 13.41
C LEU A 472 6.44 -3.42 14.30
N LYS A 473 5.55 -2.60 14.84
CA LYS A 473 5.91 -1.49 15.74
C LYS A 473 6.65 -1.98 16.98
N ILE A 474 6.18 -3.06 17.60
CA ILE A 474 6.80 -3.67 18.78
C ILE A 474 8.18 -4.24 18.43
N ALA A 475 8.30 -4.97 17.33
CA ALA A 475 9.59 -5.51 16.88
C ALA A 475 10.62 -4.39 16.62
N MET A 476 10.21 -3.28 16.02
CA MET A 476 11.08 -2.11 15.80
C MET A 476 11.45 -1.40 17.11
N ALA A 477 10.60 -1.43 18.14
CA ALA A 477 10.89 -0.81 19.43
C ALA A 477 12.13 -1.45 20.11
N ILE A 478 12.37 -2.75 19.91
CA ILE A 478 13.55 -3.45 20.46
C ILE A 478 14.86 -2.85 19.91
N SER A 479 14.87 -2.39 18.65
CA SER A 479 16.03 -1.66 18.10
C SER A 479 16.27 -0.32 18.81
N THR A 480 15.20 0.36 19.20
CA THR A 480 15.29 1.63 19.95
C THR A 480 15.88 1.37 21.34
N GLU A 481 15.40 0.34 22.05
CA GLU A 481 15.94 -0.08 23.34
C GLU A 481 17.43 -0.46 23.22
N GLY A 482 17.81 -1.20 22.16
CA GLY A 482 19.20 -1.53 21.88
C GLY A 482 20.09 -0.30 21.64
N ASN A 483 19.60 0.71 20.89
CA ASN A 483 20.31 1.97 20.71
C ASN A 483 20.48 2.75 22.03
N GLY A 484 19.43 2.81 22.86
CA GLY A 484 19.45 3.43 24.19
C GLY A 484 20.49 2.75 25.09
N TYR A 485 20.44 1.42 25.16
CA TYR A 485 21.37 0.60 25.92
C TYR A 485 22.85 0.85 25.55
N LEU A 486 23.17 0.91 24.25
CA LEU A 486 24.52 1.25 23.80
C LEU A 486 24.95 2.66 24.20
N GLN A 487 24.01 3.62 24.20
CA GLN A 487 24.31 5.01 24.52
C GLN A 487 24.53 5.20 26.02
N GLU A 488 23.69 4.62 26.87
CA GLU A 488 23.78 4.70 28.33
C GLU A 488 25.06 4.09 28.88
N ASN A 489 25.49 2.97 28.31
CA ASN A 489 26.71 2.29 28.77
C ASN A 489 28.00 2.87 28.17
N GLU A 490 27.92 3.79 27.21
CA GLU A 490 29.09 4.38 26.54
C GLU A 490 30.17 3.34 26.15
N PHE A 491 29.77 2.25 25.48
CA PHE A 491 30.59 1.03 25.28
C PHE A 491 31.99 1.28 24.72
N TRP A 492 32.20 2.37 23.96
CA TRP A 492 33.50 2.78 23.42
C TRP A 492 34.49 3.26 24.49
N ARG A 493 33.99 3.80 25.62
CA ARG A 493 34.78 4.12 26.81
C ARG A 493 35.03 2.86 27.63
N LEU A 494 33.98 2.07 27.88
CA LEU A 494 34.09 0.81 28.61
C LEU A 494 35.15 -0.12 28.01
N TYR A 495 35.28 -0.20 26.70
CA TYR A 495 36.31 -1.05 26.10
C TYR A 495 37.75 -0.71 26.55
N LYS A 496 38.01 0.56 26.85
CA LYS A 496 39.31 1.04 27.35
C LYS A 496 39.41 0.95 28.87
N ASP A 497 38.33 1.28 29.57
CA ASP A 497 38.33 1.53 31.00
C ASP A 497 37.89 0.30 31.82
N ASP A 498 36.96 -0.50 31.29
CA ASP A 498 36.36 -1.70 31.90
C ASP A 498 35.91 -2.72 30.82
N GLN A 499 36.88 -3.46 30.31
CA GLN A 499 36.69 -4.42 29.23
C GLN A 499 35.71 -5.57 29.57
N PRO A 500 35.68 -6.13 30.81
CA PRO A 500 34.66 -7.09 31.22
C PRO A 500 33.23 -6.55 31.03
N THR A 501 32.92 -5.36 31.51
CA THR A 501 31.58 -4.75 31.35
C THR A 501 31.27 -4.46 29.87
N CYS A 502 32.24 -3.98 29.10
CA CYS A 502 32.08 -3.82 27.65
C CYS A 502 31.70 -5.14 26.95
N SER A 503 32.29 -6.25 27.41
CA SER A 503 32.05 -7.57 26.83
C SER A 503 30.62 -8.06 27.07
N ILE A 504 30.08 -7.79 28.27
CA ILE A 504 28.66 -8.00 28.59
C ILE A 504 27.79 -7.17 27.62
N VAL A 505 28.04 -5.86 27.52
CA VAL A 505 27.26 -4.95 26.66
C VAL A 505 27.26 -5.41 25.21
N MET A 506 28.41 -5.77 24.66
CA MET A 506 28.53 -6.16 23.26
C MET A 506 27.93 -7.54 22.96
N ARG A 507 28.06 -8.51 23.87
CA ARG A 507 27.44 -9.84 23.68
C ARG A 507 25.92 -9.76 23.77
N THR A 508 25.38 -9.03 24.77
CA THR A 508 23.94 -8.75 24.86
C THR A 508 23.42 -8.10 23.58
N SER A 509 24.13 -7.08 23.10
CA SER A 509 23.74 -6.35 21.88
C SER A 509 23.78 -7.23 20.63
N ALA A 510 24.76 -8.13 20.49
CA ALA A 510 24.81 -9.08 19.39
C ALA A 510 23.64 -10.08 19.43
N GLY A 511 23.24 -10.54 20.63
CA GLY A 511 22.04 -11.34 20.81
C GLY A 511 20.77 -10.61 20.40
N LEU A 512 20.66 -9.30 20.73
CA LEU A 512 19.55 -8.47 20.25
C LEU A 512 19.52 -8.33 18.73
N VAL A 513 20.67 -8.24 18.06
CA VAL A 513 20.74 -8.23 16.58
C VAL A 513 20.11 -9.48 16.00
N TYR A 514 20.42 -10.67 16.55
CA TYR A 514 19.78 -11.92 16.14
C TYR A 514 18.27 -11.91 16.43
N LEU A 515 17.87 -11.50 17.63
CA LEU A 515 16.46 -11.48 18.03
C LEU A 515 15.63 -10.56 17.12
N ILE A 516 16.13 -9.35 16.83
CA ILE A 516 15.48 -8.41 15.92
C ILE A 516 15.35 -9.02 14.51
N ALA A 517 16.39 -9.69 14.00
CA ALA A 517 16.30 -10.39 12.71
C ALA A 517 15.22 -11.49 12.74
N SER A 518 15.10 -12.24 13.82
CA SER A 518 14.06 -13.25 14.00
C SER A 518 12.65 -12.66 14.02
N LEU A 519 12.44 -11.58 14.77
CA LEU A 519 11.13 -10.91 14.87
C LEU A 519 10.73 -10.17 13.59
N LEU A 520 11.71 -9.69 12.82
CA LEU A 520 11.46 -8.99 11.56
C LEU A 520 11.42 -9.92 10.34
N GLU A 521 11.77 -11.20 10.46
CA GLU A 521 11.71 -12.14 9.31
C GLU A 521 10.32 -12.19 8.65
N PRO A 522 9.20 -12.18 9.38
CA PRO A 522 7.89 -12.16 8.73
C PRO A 522 7.65 -10.91 7.89
N PHE A 523 8.26 -9.78 8.27
CA PHE A 523 8.04 -8.47 7.64
C PHE A 523 9.07 -8.16 6.55
N MET A 524 10.35 -8.47 6.79
CA MET A 524 11.49 -8.17 5.92
C MET A 524 12.44 -9.38 5.84
N PRO A 525 12.07 -10.46 5.12
CA PRO A 525 12.84 -11.70 5.13
C PRO A 525 14.26 -11.54 4.55
N SER A 526 14.41 -10.77 3.46
CA SER A 526 15.72 -10.45 2.85
C SER A 526 16.66 -9.75 3.83
N PHE A 527 16.13 -8.83 4.64
CA PHE A 527 16.88 -8.16 5.70
C PHE A 527 17.34 -9.16 6.75
N SER A 528 16.45 -10.03 7.24
CA SER A 528 16.81 -11.03 8.25
C SER A 528 17.89 -11.99 7.75
N ILE A 529 17.79 -12.46 6.50
CA ILE A 529 18.83 -13.28 5.86
C ILE A 529 20.17 -12.54 5.83
N GLU A 530 20.19 -11.27 5.45
CA GLU A 530 21.42 -10.50 5.40
C GLU A 530 22.02 -10.25 6.79
N VAL A 531 21.20 -10.01 7.81
CA VAL A 531 21.68 -9.88 9.20
C VAL A 531 22.29 -11.18 9.69
N LEU A 532 21.65 -12.33 9.46
CA LEU A 532 22.22 -13.63 9.83
C LEU A 532 23.52 -13.92 9.10
N LYS A 533 23.63 -13.52 7.82
CA LYS A 533 24.88 -13.64 7.07
C LYS A 533 26.00 -12.82 7.70
N GLN A 534 25.72 -11.60 8.16
CA GLN A 534 26.69 -10.78 8.90
C GLN A 534 27.00 -11.35 10.30
N LEU A 535 26.05 -12.06 10.91
CA LEU A 535 26.29 -12.85 12.11
C LEU A 535 26.98 -14.19 11.84
N ASN A 536 27.14 -14.60 10.58
CA ASN A 536 27.65 -15.92 10.18
C ASN A 536 26.83 -17.09 10.77
N LEU A 537 25.50 -17.01 10.62
CA LEU A 537 24.55 -18.03 11.05
C LEU A 537 23.71 -18.53 9.85
N PRO A 538 23.35 -19.82 9.80
CA PRO A 538 22.42 -20.35 8.80
C PRO A 538 20.99 -19.85 9.05
N PHE A 539 20.19 -19.76 7.99
CA PHE A 539 18.81 -19.23 8.08
C PHE A 539 17.89 -20.12 8.91
N GLU A 540 18.11 -21.44 8.87
CA GLU A 540 17.34 -22.46 9.59
C GLU A 540 17.43 -22.32 11.11
N GLN A 541 18.34 -21.48 11.61
CA GLN A 541 18.44 -21.18 13.03
C GLN A 541 17.43 -20.14 13.52
N ILE A 542 16.79 -19.34 12.67
CA ILE A 542 15.72 -18.44 13.14
C ILE A 542 14.55 -19.28 13.67
N SER A 543 14.11 -18.96 14.87
CA SER A 543 13.03 -19.64 15.56
C SER A 543 12.40 -18.71 16.60
N LEU A 544 11.09 -18.85 16.79
CA LEU A 544 10.33 -18.18 17.84
C LEU A 544 9.36 -19.19 18.48
N CYS A 545 9.86 -20.40 18.75
CA CYS A 545 9.07 -21.54 19.17
C CYS A 545 9.07 -21.67 20.70
N ASP A 546 7.88 -21.84 21.28
CA ASP A 546 7.73 -22.03 22.73
C ASP A 546 8.42 -23.32 23.19
N GLU A 547 8.33 -24.40 22.40
CA GLU A 547 8.93 -25.71 22.71
C GLU A 547 10.47 -25.63 22.81
N LYS A 548 11.09 -24.67 22.11
CA LYS A 548 12.54 -24.42 22.18
C LYS A 548 12.93 -23.41 23.26
N GLY A 549 11.95 -22.86 23.99
CA GLY A 549 12.17 -21.81 24.99
C GLY A 549 12.60 -20.47 24.38
N ASP A 550 12.29 -20.20 23.11
CA ASP A 550 12.79 -19.00 22.42
C ASP A 550 12.25 -17.70 23.04
N ILE A 551 11.01 -17.70 23.50
CA ILE A 551 10.38 -16.54 24.16
C ILE A 551 11.09 -16.23 25.48
N GLU A 552 11.31 -17.24 26.33
CA GLU A 552 12.03 -17.07 27.59
C GLU A 552 13.51 -16.73 27.39
N ARG A 553 14.13 -17.26 26.32
CA ARG A 553 15.50 -16.92 25.95
C ARG A 553 15.64 -15.47 25.50
N ALA A 554 14.58 -14.84 25.00
CA ALA A 554 14.61 -13.43 24.64
C ALA A 554 14.84 -12.48 25.83
N LYS A 555 14.48 -12.91 27.06
CA LYS A 555 14.80 -12.19 28.31
C LYS A 555 16.28 -12.18 28.64
N ARG A 556 17.06 -13.06 28.00
CA ARG A 556 18.50 -13.23 28.22
C ARG A 556 19.27 -13.09 26.90
N PRO A 557 19.28 -11.90 26.25
CA PRO A 557 19.93 -11.74 24.94
C PRO A 557 21.41 -12.14 24.93
N TRP A 558 22.11 -12.03 26.07
CA TRP A 558 23.52 -12.45 26.20
C TRP A 558 23.74 -13.96 26.04
N GLU A 559 22.70 -14.80 26.17
CA GLU A 559 22.78 -16.26 26.01
C GLU A 559 22.44 -16.72 24.58
N ILE A 560 21.87 -15.84 23.75
CA ILE A 560 21.41 -16.20 22.40
C ILE A 560 22.56 -16.67 21.52
N LEU A 561 23.69 -15.95 21.57
CA LEU A 561 24.90 -16.27 20.82
C LEU A 561 26.02 -16.74 21.76
N SER A 562 26.69 -17.81 21.37
CA SER A 562 27.77 -18.40 22.17
C SER A 562 29.02 -17.51 22.21
N ALA A 563 29.71 -17.51 23.36
CA ALA A 563 31.04 -16.93 23.45
C ALA A 563 31.99 -17.61 22.46
N GLY A 564 32.90 -16.85 21.87
CA GLY A 564 33.85 -17.39 20.88
C GLY A 564 33.26 -17.54 19.48
N HIS A 565 31.94 -17.32 19.29
CA HIS A 565 31.34 -17.31 17.96
C HIS A 565 31.97 -16.23 17.08
N ARG A 566 32.31 -16.60 15.84
CA ARG A 566 32.91 -15.68 14.86
C ARG A 566 31.82 -15.12 13.95
N ILE A 567 31.61 -13.80 14.02
CA ILE A 567 30.70 -13.09 13.11
C ILE A 567 31.30 -13.00 11.70
N GLY A 568 30.43 -12.74 10.73
CA GLY A 568 30.79 -12.47 9.35
C GLY A 568 31.31 -11.05 9.15
N ASN A 569 31.23 -10.56 7.90
CA ASN A 569 31.68 -9.22 7.54
C ASN A 569 30.53 -8.22 7.67
N PRO A 570 30.61 -7.24 8.57
CA PRO A 570 29.57 -6.23 8.71
C PRO A 570 29.48 -5.33 7.47
N LYS A 571 28.27 -4.91 7.10
CA LYS A 571 28.05 -3.90 6.06
C LYS A 571 26.76 -3.11 6.32
N PRO A 572 26.66 -1.86 5.80
CA PRO A 572 25.41 -1.11 5.86
C PRO A 572 24.25 -1.88 5.21
N LEU A 573 23.13 -1.94 5.92
CA LEU A 573 21.93 -2.69 5.50
C LEU A 573 21.00 -1.84 4.62
N PHE A 574 20.95 -0.53 4.86
CA PHE A 574 20.08 0.39 4.14
C PHE A 574 20.91 1.51 3.50
N LYS A 575 20.38 2.06 2.41
CA LYS A 575 20.89 3.26 1.77
C LYS A 575 19.87 4.37 1.92
N GLU A 576 20.37 5.60 2.07
CA GLU A 576 19.52 6.78 2.07
C GLU A 576 18.81 6.94 0.74
N LEU A 577 17.50 7.23 0.78
CA LEU A 577 16.76 7.70 -0.38
C LEU A 577 16.77 9.22 -0.37
N LYS A 578 17.36 9.83 -1.40
CA LYS A 578 17.46 11.29 -1.49
C LYS A 578 16.13 11.93 -1.92
N GLU A 579 16.00 13.22 -1.68
CA GLU A 579 14.80 13.99 -2.05
C GLU A 579 14.58 14.01 -3.57
N ASP A 580 15.64 14.22 -4.35
CA ASP A 580 15.60 14.23 -5.82
C ASP A 580 15.21 12.86 -6.40
N GLU A 581 15.71 11.76 -5.82
CA GLU A 581 15.29 10.41 -6.20
C GLU A 581 13.81 10.16 -5.90
N ALA A 582 13.33 10.56 -4.71
CA ALA A 582 11.93 10.43 -4.33
C ALA A 582 11.01 11.27 -5.24
N GLU A 583 11.43 12.49 -5.59
CA GLU A 583 10.68 13.37 -6.48
C GLU A 583 10.68 12.87 -7.94
N MET A 584 11.80 12.29 -8.40
CA MET A 584 11.88 11.58 -9.68
C MET A 584 10.86 10.43 -9.72
N TYR A 585 10.79 9.59 -8.69
CA TYR A 585 9.81 8.51 -8.65
C TYR A 585 8.37 9.03 -8.57
N ARG A 586 8.11 10.06 -7.75
CA ARG A 586 6.80 10.72 -7.69
C ARG A 586 6.36 11.19 -9.08
N GLY A 587 7.24 11.86 -9.81
CA GLY A 587 7.01 12.29 -11.19
C GLY A 587 6.76 11.10 -12.11
N LYS A 588 7.62 10.07 -12.07
CA LYS A 588 7.51 8.84 -12.87
C LYS A 588 6.15 8.15 -12.71
N PHE A 589 5.61 8.10 -11.49
CA PHE A 589 4.39 7.37 -11.16
C PHE A 589 3.13 8.25 -11.02
N SER A 590 3.18 9.50 -11.51
CA SER A 590 2.07 10.44 -11.52
C SER A 590 1.22 10.45 -12.81
N GLY A 591 1.58 9.66 -13.83
CA GLY A 591 0.92 9.62 -15.16
C GLY A 591 0.85 8.23 -15.80
N SER A 592 0.19 8.10 -16.96
CA SER A 592 -0.29 6.80 -17.47
C SER A 592 0.80 5.76 -17.76
N GLN A 593 0.48 4.47 -17.60
CA GLN A 593 1.44 3.38 -17.88
C GLN A 593 1.83 3.34 -19.37
N ALA A 594 0.92 3.70 -20.27
CA ALA A 594 1.21 3.82 -21.70
C ALA A 594 2.19 4.97 -21.97
N ASP A 595 1.95 6.15 -21.38
CA ASP A 595 2.88 7.29 -21.49
C ASP A 595 4.26 6.96 -20.90
N ARG A 596 4.30 6.17 -19.81
CA ARG A 596 5.54 5.68 -19.21
C ARG A 596 6.28 4.71 -20.13
N ALA A 597 5.58 3.74 -20.72
CA ALA A 597 6.17 2.79 -21.66
C ALA A 597 6.73 3.50 -22.90
N ASP A 598 5.99 4.47 -23.44
CA ASP A 598 6.43 5.29 -24.58
C ASP A 598 7.64 6.17 -24.23
N ARG A 599 7.66 6.78 -23.03
CA ARG A 599 8.84 7.52 -22.54
C ARG A 599 10.04 6.60 -22.36
N LYS A 600 9.86 5.43 -21.73
CA LYS A 600 10.93 4.45 -21.53
C LYS A 600 11.48 3.95 -22.86
N LEU A 601 10.62 3.68 -23.86
CA LEU A 601 11.04 3.32 -25.21
C LEU A 601 11.81 4.45 -25.91
N LYS A 602 11.38 5.72 -25.73
CA LYS A 602 12.10 6.88 -26.26
C LYS A 602 13.45 7.08 -25.57
N GLU A 603 13.51 6.98 -24.25
CA GLU A 603 14.74 7.08 -23.47
C GLU A 603 15.72 5.94 -23.79
N GLU A 604 15.23 4.70 -23.96
CA GLU A 604 16.04 3.56 -24.39
C GLU A 604 16.52 3.70 -25.83
N ALA A 605 15.68 4.26 -26.73
CA ALA A 605 16.09 4.58 -28.10
C ALA A 605 17.13 5.70 -28.13
N GLU A 606 16.95 6.77 -27.35
CA GLU A 606 17.90 7.88 -27.22
C GLU A 606 19.22 7.42 -26.58
N ALA A 607 19.18 6.55 -25.57
CA ALA A 607 20.34 5.95 -24.96
C ALA A 607 21.10 5.05 -25.96
N LYS A 608 20.40 4.23 -26.76
CA LYS A 608 21.00 3.43 -27.84
C LYS A 608 21.59 4.29 -28.94
N ILE A 609 20.92 5.39 -29.33
CA ILE A 609 21.43 6.35 -30.31
C ILE A 609 22.68 7.05 -29.76
N SER A 610 22.68 7.46 -28.48
CA SER A 610 23.83 8.06 -27.80
C SER A 610 25.01 7.08 -27.69
N GLU A 611 24.74 5.80 -27.42
CA GLU A 611 25.77 4.75 -27.37
C GLU A 611 26.34 4.42 -28.76
N GLN A 612 25.50 4.44 -29.81
CA GLN A 612 25.92 4.31 -31.21
C GLN A 612 26.73 5.53 -31.69
N LEU A 613 26.35 6.74 -31.29
CA LEU A 613 27.09 7.98 -31.56
C LEU A 613 28.44 8.01 -30.84
N ASN A 614 28.52 7.44 -29.63
CA ASN A 614 29.79 7.30 -28.90
C ASN A 614 30.70 6.21 -29.50
N LYS A 615 30.14 5.13 -30.06
CA LYS A 615 30.90 4.12 -30.82
C LYS A 615 31.35 4.61 -32.20
N ALA A 616 30.57 5.46 -32.86
CA ALA A 616 30.94 6.10 -34.14
C ALA A 616 32.05 7.17 -34.00
N LYS A 617 32.24 7.76 -32.80
CA LYS A 617 33.32 8.71 -32.53
C LYS A 617 34.69 8.08 -32.26
N LEU A 618 34.81 6.75 -32.27
CA LEU A 618 36.08 6.02 -32.13
C LEU A 618 36.68 5.56 -33.46
N SER A 619 36.06 5.90 -34.59
CA SER A 619 36.57 5.59 -35.93
C SER A 619 36.47 6.79 -36.87
N ASP A 620 37.19 7.87 -36.56
CA ASP A 620 37.75 8.74 -37.61
C ASP A 620 38.83 9.70 -37.07
N GLY A 621 40.05 9.57 -37.62
CA GLY A 621 40.85 10.72 -38.04
C GLY A 621 41.75 11.44 -37.03
N ASN A 622 43.01 10.99 -36.93
CA ASN A 622 44.19 11.78 -36.58
C ASN A 622 44.31 13.10 -37.38
N ALA A 623 44.59 14.25 -36.73
CA ALA A 623 45.68 15.18 -37.12
C ALA A 623 45.83 16.43 -36.20
N LYS A 624 47.02 16.49 -35.57
CA LYS A 624 47.91 17.65 -35.31
C LYS A 624 47.49 18.84 -34.43
N LYS A 625 48.00 18.76 -33.19
CA LYS A 625 48.85 19.72 -32.43
C LYS A 625 48.96 21.18 -32.92
N GLY A 626 48.59 22.09 -32.01
CA GLY A 626 49.17 23.42 -31.83
C GLY A 626 48.91 23.97 -30.42
N LYS A 627 49.95 24.01 -29.58
CA LYS A 627 50.09 24.86 -28.36
C LYS A 627 51.10 25.95 -28.74
N PRO A 628 51.18 27.15 -28.11
CA PRO A 628 51.21 27.37 -26.64
C PRO A 628 50.47 28.69 -26.23
N THR A 629 50.38 29.23 -25.00
CA THR A 629 51.10 29.08 -23.71
C THR A 629 50.31 29.79 -22.58
N LYS A 630 50.38 29.21 -21.37
CA LYS A 630 50.53 29.78 -19.99
C LYS A 630 49.82 31.11 -19.63
N SER A 631 49.20 31.25 -18.45
CA SER A 631 49.85 31.05 -17.15
C SER A 631 48.88 30.80 -15.99
N ALA A 632 49.32 29.94 -15.06
CA ALA A 632 48.80 29.78 -13.72
C ALA A 632 49.78 30.38 -12.70
N GLN A 633 49.24 31.06 -11.69
CA GLN A 633 49.75 31.32 -10.33
C GLN A 633 48.55 31.98 -9.62
N GLY A 634 48.09 31.66 -8.41
CA GLY A 634 48.65 30.92 -7.29
C GLY A 634 48.17 31.64 -6.02
N ALA A 635 47.19 31.06 -5.32
CA ALA A 635 46.75 31.22 -3.92
C ALA A 635 46.88 32.58 -3.18
N SER A 636 45.79 33.09 -2.57
CA SER A 636 45.50 32.86 -1.13
C SER A 636 44.16 33.48 -0.67
N LYS A 637 43.41 32.68 0.11
CA LYS A 637 42.65 32.97 1.34
C LYS A 637 41.64 34.14 1.44
N THR A 638 40.38 33.70 1.65
CA THR A 638 39.37 34.17 2.62
C THR A 638 38.86 35.61 2.54
N ALA A 639 37.64 35.75 2.03
CA ALA A 639 36.58 36.53 2.66
C ALA A 639 35.20 35.93 2.29
N SER A 640 34.35 35.79 3.29
CA SER A 640 33.02 35.21 3.32
C SER A 640 32.04 35.83 2.32
N LEU A 641 31.33 34.98 1.57
CA LEU A 641 29.95 35.25 1.17
C LEU A 641 29.08 34.25 1.92
N ALA A 642 28.53 34.71 3.05
CA ALA A 642 27.47 34.01 3.76
C ALA A 642 26.32 33.73 2.77
N GLU A 643 25.83 32.50 2.75
CA GLU A 643 24.51 32.20 2.20
C GLU A 643 23.51 33.12 2.91
N ALA A 644 22.97 34.11 2.19
CA ALA A 644 21.99 35.02 2.76
C ALA A 644 20.79 34.19 3.22
N GLU A 645 20.53 34.23 4.52
CA GLU A 645 19.40 33.57 5.16
C GLU A 645 18.09 33.95 4.42
N ILE A 646 17.26 32.95 4.11
CA ILE A 646 16.00 33.18 3.39
C ILE A 646 15.06 33.99 4.30
N SER A 647 14.81 35.24 3.93
CA SER A 647 13.97 36.17 4.71
C SER A 647 12.51 36.22 4.24
N VAL A 648 11.58 36.39 5.20
CA VAL A 648 10.15 36.68 4.95
C VAL A 648 9.93 37.93 4.09
N SER A 649 10.88 38.89 4.11
CA SER A 649 10.80 40.12 3.30
C SER A 649 10.85 39.88 1.80
N ARG A 650 11.10 38.63 1.35
CA ARG A 650 11.00 38.21 -0.05
C ARG A 650 9.59 37.83 -0.50
N LEU A 651 8.66 37.62 0.44
CA LEU A 651 7.25 37.35 0.14
C LEU A 651 6.51 38.64 -0.21
N ASP A 652 5.63 38.58 -1.20
CA ASP A 652 4.70 39.67 -1.56
C ASP A 652 3.32 39.36 -1.00
N ILE A 653 3.12 39.61 0.29
CA ILE A 653 1.82 39.47 0.95
C ILE A 653 1.11 40.82 0.93
N ARG A 654 -0.10 40.87 0.38
CA ARG A 654 -0.89 42.10 0.24
C ARG A 654 -2.28 41.96 0.85
N VAL A 655 -2.87 43.10 1.19
CA VAL A 655 -4.28 43.22 1.54
C VAL A 655 -5.13 43.06 0.28
N GLY A 656 -5.88 41.97 0.16
CA GLY A 656 -6.80 41.70 -0.94
C GLY A 656 -8.26 41.87 -0.53
N LEU A 657 -9.12 42.38 -1.43
CA LEU A 657 -10.58 42.40 -1.26
C LEU A 657 -11.22 41.37 -2.20
N ILE A 658 -11.96 40.42 -1.64
CA ILE A 658 -12.71 39.43 -2.43
C ILE A 658 -13.91 40.13 -3.08
N LYS A 659 -13.81 40.43 -4.38
CA LYS A 659 -14.86 41.08 -5.18
C LYS A 659 -15.93 40.10 -5.61
N LYS A 660 -15.57 38.83 -5.79
CA LYS A 660 -16.48 37.76 -6.16
C LYS A 660 -15.92 36.44 -5.65
N ALA A 661 -16.78 35.58 -5.11
CA ALA A 661 -16.47 34.18 -4.85
C ALA A 661 -17.58 33.30 -5.44
N GLU A 662 -17.22 32.18 -6.04
CA GLU A 662 -18.17 31.18 -6.56
C GLU A 662 -17.62 29.76 -6.37
N LYS A 663 -18.51 28.77 -6.28
CA LYS A 663 -18.08 27.36 -6.21
C LYS A 663 -17.48 26.93 -7.56
N HIS A 664 -16.40 26.16 -7.50
CA HIS A 664 -15.76 25.64 -8.71
C HIS A 664 -16.68 24.65 -9.44
N SER A 665 -16.85 24.83 -10.75
CA SER A 665 -17.84 24.09 -11.56
C SER A 665 -17.62 22.57 -11.62
N SER A 666 -16.38 22.12 -11.44
CA SER A 666 -15.99 20.70 -11.49
C SER A 666 -15.32 20.18 -10.20
N ALA A 667 -15.42 20.92 -9.08
CA ALA A 667 -14.80 20.51 -7.82
C ALA A 667 -15.55 21.03 -6.58
N ASP A 668 -16.14 20.10 -5.82
CA ASP A 668 -17.01 20.41 -4.66
C ASP A 668 -16.28 21.02 -3.46
N SER A 669 -14.95 20.98 -3.44
CA SER A 669 -14.13 21.49 -2.34
C SER A 669 -13.47 22.84 -2.64
N LEU A 670 -13.67 23.41 -3.83
CA LEU A 670 -12.94 24.60 -4.27
C LEU A 670 -13.86 25.80 -4.50
N TYR A 671 -13.40 26.98 -4.07
CA TYR A 671 -13.92 28.26 -4.54
C TYR A 671 -13.04 28.80 -5.66
N VAL A 672 -13.63 29.64 -6.50
CA VAL A 672 -12.95 30.51 -7.46
C VAL A 672 -13.26 31.95 -7.03
N GLU A 673 -12.22 32.69 -6.69
CA GLU A 673 -12.32 34.06 -6.22
C GLU A 673 -11.71 35.06 -7.22
N GLU A 674 -12.33 36.23 -7.33
CA GLU A 674 -11.74 37.41 -7.95
C GLU A 674 -11.32 38.36 -6.83
N ILE A 675 -10.01 38.49 -6.61
CA ILE A 675 -9.46 39.24 -5.47
C ILE A 675 -8.72 40.48 -5.98
N ASP A 676 -9.21 41.64 -5.58
CA ASP A 676 -8.58 42.94 -5.83
C ASP A 676 -7.41 43.12 -4.86
N VAL A 677 -6.18 43.10 -5.39
CA VAL A 677 -4.92 43.28 -4.64
C VAL A 677 -4.23 44.60 -4.99
N GLY A 678 -5.00 45.61 -5.42
CA GLY A 678 -4.50 46.93 -5.82
C GLY A 678 -3.80 46.96 -7.18
N GLU A 679 -4.05 45.96 -8.02
CA GLU A 679 -3.59 45.87 -9.40
C GLU A 679 -4.70 46.32 -10.38
N PRO A 680 -4.38 46.64 -11.65
CA PRO A 680 -5.39 47.10 -12.62
C PRO A 680 -6.56 46.13 -12.85
N GLN A 681 -6.34 44.84 -12.61
CA GLN A 681 -7.37 43.79 -12.69
C GLN A 681 -7.30 42.92 -11.42
N PRO A 682 -8.46 42.47 -10.88
CA PRO A 682 -8.48 41.47 -9.82
C PRO A 682 -7.80 40.18 -10.28
N ARG A 683 -7.09 39.53 -9.36
CA ARG A 683 -6.48 38.22 -9.62
C ARG A 683 -7.48 37.11 -9.44
N LYS A 684 -7.38 36.08 -10.28
CA LYS A 684 -8.16 34.87 -10.11
C LYS A 684 -7.46 33.93 -9.13
N VAL A 685 -8.13 33.58 -8.05
CA VAL A 685 -7.60 32.69 -7.00
C VAL A 685 -8.51 31.47 -6.88
N VAL A 686 -7.93 30.31 -6.56
CA VAL A 686 -8.67 29.08 -6.31
C VAL A 686 -8.31 28.58 -4.92
N SER A 687 -9.27 28.53 -4.01
CA SER A 687 -9.03 28.13 -2.62
C SER A 687 -9.80 26.87 -2.23
N GLY A 688 -9.27 26.09 -1.28
CA GLY A 688 -9.92 24.91 -0.71
C GLY A 688 -10.92 25.19 0.41
N LEU A 689 -11.54 26.38 0.43
CA LEU A 689 -12.24 26.89 1.61
C LEU A 689 -13.72 26.46 1.73
N VAL A 690 -14.27 25.73 0.75
CA VAL A 690 -15.71 25.37 0.70
C VAL A 690 -16.19 24.63 1.96
N LYS A 691 -15.35 23.75 2.51
CA LYS A 691 -15.69 22.96 3.70
C LYS A 691 -15.60 23.74 5.02
N TYR A 692 -14.96 24.90 4.99
CA TYR A 692 -14.58 25.64 6.20
C TYR A 692 -15.31 26.98 6.31
N ILE A 693 -15.54 27.65 5.19
CA ILE A 693 -16.12 28.99 5.14
C ILE A 693 -17.32 29.00 4.18
N PRO A 694 -18.53 29.29 4.68
CA PRO A 694 -19.71 29.47 3.84
C PRO A 694 -19.49 30.58 2.81
N LEU A 695 -20.06 30.41 1.62
CA LEU A 695 -19.85 31.33 0.49
C LEU A 695 -20.27 32.77 0.82
N GLU A 696 -21.32 32.93 1.60
CA GLU A 696 -21.87 34.22 2.03
C GLU A 696 -20.88 34.97 2.92
N LYS A 697 -20.01 34.25 3.62
CA LYS A 697 -18.93 34.81 4.42
C LYS A 697 -17.68 35.07 3.60
N MET A 698 -17.57 34.66 2.33
CA MET A 698 -16.39 34.96 1.51
C MET A 698 -16.50 36.33 0.83
N GLN A 699 -17.72 36.72 0.45
CA GLN A 699 -17.98 37.90 -0.35
C GLN A 699 -17.63 39.21 0.38
N ASN A 700 -16.99 40.14 -0.31
CA ASN A 700 -16.64 41.49 0.18
C ASN A 700 -15.75 41.50 1.44
N ARG A 701 -15.00 40.42 1.72
CA ARG A 701 -14.03 40.38 2.83
C ARG A 701 -12.64 40.80 2.39
N LYS A 702 -11.95 41.52 3.29
CA LYS A 702 -10.51 41.78 3.19
C LYS A 702 -9.73 40.59 3.75
N VAL A 703 -8.68 40.16 3.05
CA VAL A 703 -7.84 39.01 3.39
C VAL A 703 -6.36 39.30 3.11
N CYS A 704 -5.45 38.58 3.75
CA CYS A 704 -4.04 38.59 3.37
C CYS A 704 -3.79 37.59 2.22
N VAL A 705 -3.10 38.04 1.17
CA VAL A 705 -2.93 37.28 -0.08
C VAL A 705 -1.47 37.27 -0.50
N LEU A 706 -0.89 36.09 -0.72
CA LEU A 706 0.46 35.92 -1.23
C LEU A 706 0.45 35.97 -2.77
N CYS A 707 1.09 37.01 -3.32
CA CYS A 707 0.96 37.41 -4.72
C CYS A 707 2.16 37.03 -5.61
N ASN A 708 3.30 36.63 -5.07
CA ASN A 708 4.49 36.33 -5.86
C ASN A 708 4.81 34.83 -5.99
N LEU A 709 3.86 33.94 -5.68
CA LEU A 709 3.97 32.52 -6.04
C LEU A 709 3.82 32.32 -7.55
N LYS A 710 4.44 31.26 -8.07
CA LYS A 710 4.20 30.84 -9.45
C LYS A 710 2.72 30.38 -9.58
N PRO A 711 1.97 30.90 -10.57
CA PRO A 711 0.57 30.49 -10.77
C PRO A 711 0.43 28.98 -10.95
N ALA A 712 -0.61 28.39 -10.37
CA ALA A 712 -0.86 26.95 -10.37
C ALA A 712 -2.23 26.64 -11.00
N ASN A 713 -2.29 25.58 -11.82
CA ASN A 713 -3.57 25.11 -12.37
C ASN A 713 -4.25 24.16 -11.38
N MET A 714 -5.43 24.53 -10.92
CA MET A 714 -6.26 23.75 -10.00
C MET A 714 -7.55 23.39 -10.70
N ARG A 715 -7.73 22.10 -11.02
CA ARG A 715 -8.94 21.56 -11.67
C ARG A 715 -9.37 22.30 -12.96
N GLY A 716 -8.39 22.82 -13.70
CA GLY A 716 -8.60 23.51 -14.99
C GLY A 716 -8.71 25.03 -14.87
N VAL A 717 -8.69 25.59 -13.66
CA VAL A 717 -8.63 27.03 -13.41
C VAL A 717 -7.25 27.42 -12.90
N LYS A 718 -6.66 28.46 -13.48
CA LYS A 718 -5.36 28.99 -13.06
C LYS A 718 -5.54 29.89 -11.84
N SER A 719 -4.91 29.54 -10.72
CA SER A 719 -4.80 30.37 -9.52
C SER A 719 -3.54 31.22 -9.59
N GLU A 720 -3.70 32.53 -9.48
CA GLU A 720 -2.65 33.54 -9.70
C GLU A 720 -2.09 34.13 -8.39
N ALA A 721 -2.67 33.73 -7.26
CA ALA A 721 -2.23 34.06 -5.92
C ALA A 721 -2.75 32.99 -4.93
N MET A 722 -2.46 33.17 -3.65
CA MET A 722 -2.92 32.29 -2.57
C MET A 722 -3.47 33.11 -1.41
N VAL A 723 -4.68 32.77 -0.95
CA VAL A 723 -5.29 33.38 0.26
C VAL A 723 -4.67 32.72 1.50
N LEU A 724 -4.14 33.53 2.41
CA LEU A 724 -3.53 33.03 3.65
C LEU A 724 -4.58 32.74 4.71
N CYS A 725 -4.52 31.54 5.28
CA CYS A 725 -5.45 31.07 6.30
C CYS A 725 -4.69 30.45 7.47
N ALA A 726 -5.23 30.59 8.69
CA ALA A 726 -4.78 29.83 9.84
C ALA A 726 -5.56 28.51 9.95
N SER A 727 -4.87 27.41 10.26
CA SER A 727 -5.50 26.12 10.57
C SER A 727 -5.01 25.54 11.89
N ASN A 728 -5.93 24.87 12.59
CA ASN A 728 -5.58 24.10 13.79
C ASN A 728 -4.73 22.86 13.44
N SER A 729 -4.13 22.22 14.44
CA SER A 729 -3.23 21.07 14.27
C SER A 729 -3.82 19.88 13.51
N GLU A 730 -5.14 19.71 13.54
CA GLU A 730 -5.88 18.63 12.88
C GLU A 730 -6.46 19.05 11.52
N ASP A 731 -6.27 20.30 11.07
CA ASP A 731 -6.84 20.87 9.85
C ASP A 731 -8.38 20.77 9.74
N THR A 732 -9.05 20.62 10.88
CA THR A 732 -10.51 20.52 11.00
C THR A 732 -11.19 21.89 11.05
N LYS A 733 -10.45 22.94 11.43
CA LYS A 733 -10.92 24.34 11.45
C LYS A 733 -9.93 25.24 10.72
N VAL A 734 -10.44 26.09 9.83
CA VAL A 734 -9.65 27.04 9.03
C VAL A 734 -10.30 28.42 9.10
N GLU A 735 -9.49 29.45 9.34
CA GLU A 735 -9.90 30.86 9.42
C GLU A 735 -9.05 31.72 8.48
N LEU A 736 -9.64 32.76 7.89
CA LEU A 736 -8.89 33.72 7.06
C LEU A 736 -7.98 34.57 7.94
N VAL A 737 -6.79 34.91 7.43
CA VAL A 737 -5.98 35.98 8.02
C VAL A 737 -6.51 37.32 7.54
N GLU A 738 -7.20 38.03 8.43
CA GLU A 738 -7.92 39.27 8.14
C GLU A 738 -7.09 40.50 8.53
N PRO A 739 -6.86 41.44 7.60
CA PRO A 739 -6.26 42.72 7.94
C PRO A 739 -7.28 43.64 8.64
N PRO A 740 -6.83 44.67 9.38
CA PRO A 740 -7.72 45.64 10.02
C PRO A 740 -8.69 46.31 9.03
N GLU A 741 -9.87 46.72 9.51
CA GLU A 741 -10.91 47.34 8.68
C GLU A 741 -10.40 48.55 7.88
N GLY A 742 -9.51 49.35 8.47
CA GLY A 742 -8.89 50.52 7.84
C GLY A 742 -7.75 50.22 6.85
N ALA A 743 -7.34 48.96 6.67
CA ALA A 743 -6.20 48.61 5.81
C ALA A 743 -6.49 48.91 4.34
N VAL A 744 -5.50 49.45 3.62
CA VAL A 744 -5.68 49.87 2.22
C VAL A 744 -5.56 48.66 1.29
N ILE A 745 -6.46 48.54 0.31
CA ILE A 745 -6.42 47.44 -0.67
C ILE A 745 -5.14 47.53 -1.50
N GLY A 746 -4.44 46.41 -1.64
CA GLY A 746 -3.13 46.29 -2.29
C GLY A 746 -1.94 46.73 -1.45
N GLU A 747 -2.18 47.22 -0.22
CA GLU A 747 -1.09 47.50 0.71
C GLU A 747 -0.31 46.22 1.03
N ARG A 748 1.02 46.33 1.00
CA ARG A 748 1.91 45.24 1.37
C ARG A 748 1.96 45.08 2.89
N VAL A 749 1.73 43.85 3.37
CA VAL A 749 1.92 43.46 4.76
C VAL A 749 3.41 43.46 5.08
N LYS A 750 3.77 44.14 6.18
CA LYS A 750 5.14 44.29 6.67
C LYS A 750 5.37 43.51 7.95
N PHE A 751 6.63 43.18 8.20
CA PHE A 751 7.10 42.47 9.38
C PHE A 751 8.15 43.36 10.07
N PRO A 752 7.84 44.01 11.21
CA PRO A 752 8.80 44.85 11.91
C PRO A 752 10.15 44.15 12.15
N GLY A 753 11.25 44.79 11.75
CA GLY A 753 12.60 44.21 11.84
C GLY A 753 13.04 43.35 10.65
N PHE A 754 12.17 43.08 9.67
CA PHE A 754 12.53 42.43 8.41
C PHE A 754 12.37 43.41 7.24
N GLU A 755 13.44 44.12 6.90
CA GLU A 755 13.46 45.03 5.76
C GLU A 755 13.82 44.29 4.45
N GLY A 756 13.29 44.78 3.33
CA GLY A 756 13.57 44.23 2.00
C GLY A 756 12.40 44.36 1.02
N SER A 757 12.70 44.25 -0.27
CA SER A 757 11.72 44.20 -1.35
C SER A 757 11.33 42.75 -1.66
N PRO A 758 10.07 42.49 -2.05
CA PRO A 758 9.66 41.14 -2.42
C PRO A 758 10.34 40.74 -3.73
N ASP A 759 10.50 39.43 -3.96
CA ASP A 759 10.85 38.94 -5.29
C ASP A 759 9.67 39.20 -6.26
N ASP A 760 9.92 39.58 -7.51
CA ASP A 760 8.86 39.75 -8.54
C ASP A 760 8.02 38.47 -8.71
N GLN A 761 8.71 37.32 -8.69
CA GLN A 761 8.13 35.99 -8.59
C GLN A 761 9.11 35.08 -7.85
N LEU A 762 8.63 34.36 -6.85
CA LEU A 762 9.42 33.40 -6.09
C LEU A 762 9.89 32.26 -7.00
N ASN A 763 11.20 32.03 -7.01
CA ASN A 763 11.78 30.89 -7.71
C ASN A 763 11.49 29.60 -6.92
N PRO A 764 10.71 28.63 -7.45
CA PRO A 764 10.37 27.41 -6.73
C PRO A 764 11.60 26.59 -6.29
N LYS A 765 12.73 26.69 -7.02
CA LYS A 765 13.98 26.01 -6.68
C LYS A 765 14.66 26.57 -5.43
N LYS A 766 14.36 27.82 -5.05
CA LYS A 766 14.93 28.47 -3.85
C LYS A 766 14.13 28.18 -2.58
N LYS A 767 13.00 27.48 -2.68
CA LYS A 767 12.14 27.05 -1.56
C LYS A 767 11.82 28.17 -0.54
N VAL A 768 11.61 29.40 -1.03
CA VAL A 768 11.49 30.59 -0.17
C VAL A 768 10.24 30.54 0.70
N TRP A 769 9.10 30.19 0.11
CA TRP A 769 7.84 30.04 0.83
C TRP A 769 7.93 28.88 1.84
N GLU A 770 8.45 27.73 1.40
CA GLU A 770 8.58 26.52 2.21
C GLU A 770 9.53 26.69 3.39
N THR A 771 10.53 27.58 3.28
CA THR A 771 11.44 27.92 4.38
C THR A 771 10.80 28.87 5.38
N VAL A 772 9.96 29.81 4.92
CA VAL A 772 9.34 30.85 5.75
C VAL A 772 8.03 30.38 6.42
N GLN A 773 7.24 29.57 5.71
CA GLN A 773 5.89 29.14 6.13
C GLN A 773 5.83 28.42 7.49
N PRO A 774 6.77 27.54 7.88
CA PRO A 774 6.72 26.86 9.17
C PRO A 774 6.71 27.80 10.39
N ASP A 775 7.25 29.00 10.21
CA ASP A 775 7.36 30.06 11.21
C ASP A 775 6.20 31.07 11.14
N LEU A 776 5.28 30.94 10.18
CA LEU A 776 4.06 31.74 10.11
C LEU A 776 2.98 31.10 10.98
N ARG A 777 2.64 31.76 12.09
CA ARG A 777 1.68 31.25 13.08
C ARG A 777 0.88 32.38 13.70
N THR A 778 -0.28 32.07 14.25
CA THR A 778 -1.00 33.00 15.13
C THR A 778 -0.46 32.94 16.55
N ASP A 779 -0.52 34.04 17.30
CA ASP A 779 -0.15 34.07 18.72
C ASP A 779 -1.36 33.91 19.65
N GLU A 780 -1.13 34.04 20.96
CA GLU A 780 -2.18 33.96 22.00
C GLU A 780 -3.23 35.08 21.87
N GLU A 781 -2.89 36.22 21.26
CA GLU A 781 -3.78 37.35 21.00
C GLU A 781 -4.47 37.29 19.62
N LEU A 782 -4.39 36.13 18.96
CA LEU A 782 -4.94 35.83 17.64
C LEU A 782 -4.32 36.66 16.51
N VAL A 783 -3.14 37.23 16.72
CA VAL A 783 -2.40 38.02 15.73
C VAL A 783 -1.60 37.08 14.84
N ALA A 784 -1.66 37.30 13.53
CA ALA A 784 -0.82 36.58 12.57
C ALA A 784 0.63 37.06 12.68
N CYS A 785 1.57 36.13 12.86
CA CYS A 785 2.96 36.43 13.17
C CYS A 785 3.94 35.58 12.33
N PHE A 786 5.12 36.10 12.06
CA PHE A 786 6.30 35.37 11.57
C PHE A 786 7.36 35.37 12.67
N LYS A 787 7.74 34.21 13.20
CA LYS A 787 8.69 34.12 14.35
C LYS A 787 8.32 35.06 15.51
N GLY A 788 7.02 35.20 15.80
CA GLY A 788 6.49 36.11 16.82
C GLY A 788 6.39 37.59 16.43
N ILE A 789 6.77 37.96 15.20
CA ILE A 789 6.66 39.33 14.69
C ILE A 789 5.35 39.51 13.90
N PRO A 790 4.51 40.51 14.22
CA PRO A 790 3.17 40.62 13.67
C PRO A 790 3.13 41.06 12.20
N PHE A 791 2.17 40.49 11.46
CA PHE A 791 1.75 40.95 10.14
C PHE A 791 1.14 42.35 10.29
N THR A 792 1.84 43.37 9.80
CA THR A 792 1.50 44.77 10.05
C THR A 792 1.12 45.51 8.77
N THR A 793 0.03 46.26 8.84
CA THR A 793 -0.44 47.24 7.84
C THR A 793 -0.40 48.64 8.45
N SER A 794 -0.64 49.69 7.67
CA SER A 794 -0.74 51.06 8.15
C SER A 794 -1.91 51.28 9.10
N ALA A 795 -2.91 50.39 9.08
CA ALA A 795 -4.09 50.44 9.92
C ALA A 795 -4.00 49.53 11.16
N GLY A 796 -2.90 48.78 11.34
CA GLY A 796 -2.69 47.87 12.47
C GLY A 796 -2.33 46.45 12.05
N VAL A 797 -2.46 45.50 12.98
CA VAL A 797 -2.04 44.10 12.81
C VAL A 797 -3.13 43.21 12.22
N CYS A 798 -2.74 42.23 11.41
CA CYS A 798 -3.67 41.23 10.86
C CYS A 798 -3.98 40.14 11.90
N LYS A 799 -5.24 39.72 11.98
CA LYS A 799 -5.72 38.77 12.99
C LYS A 799 -6.55 37.64 12.39
N VAL A 800 -6.82 36.63 13.22
CA VAL A 800 -7.82 35.58 12.96
C VAL A 800 -8.92 35.65 14.01
N SER A 801 -10.04 34.95 13.79
CA SER A 801 -11.22 35.09 14.65
C SER A 801 -11.13 34.33 15.97
N SER A 802 -10.47 33.17 16.02
CA SER A 802 -10.39 32.36 17.25
C SER A 802 -9.27 31.33 17.33
N LEU A 803 -8.47 31.14 16.27
CA LEU A 803 -7.37 30.18 16.27
C LEU A 803 -6.08 30.75 16.86
N ASN A 804 -5.72 30.37 18.09
CA ASN A 804 -4.41 30.67 18.70
C ASN A 804 -3.36 29.60 18.32
N GLU A 805 -2.08 29.99 18.32
CA GLU A 805 -0.93 29.13 18.01
C GLU A 805 -1.05 28.31 16.71
N ALA A 806 -1.90 28.75 15.80
CA ALA A 806 -2.31 28.02 14.62
C ALA A 806 -1.34 28.27 13.47
N LYS A 807 -1.15 27.28 12.60
CA LYS A 807 -0.24 27.40 11.45
C LYS A 807 -0.91 28.24 10.37
N ILE A 808 -0.19 29.21 9.81
CA ILE A 808 -0.66 30.02 8.69
C ILE A 808 -0.11 29.41 7.40
N ARG A 809 -0.99 29.20 6.40
CA ARG A 809 -0.64 28.58 5.12
C ARG A 809 -1.47 29.11 3.97
#